data_AF-A0A9P7R9Y5-F1
#
_entry.id   AF-A0A9P7R9Y5-F1
#
_cell.length_a   1.000
_cell.length_b   1.000
_cell.length_c   1.000
_cell.angle_alpha   90.00
_cell.angle_beta   90.00
_cell.angle_gamma   90.00
#
_symmetry.space_group_name_H-M   'P 1'
#
loop_
_entity.id
_entity.type
_entity.pdbx_description
1 polymer ?
#
loop_
_entity_poly.entity_id
_entity_poly.type
_entity_poly.pdbx_seq_one_letter_code
_entity_poly.pdbx_strand_id
1 'polypeptide(L)'
;MTQIEAPFAKCERKLSSMTVKESHEIITQLQELEFPYAFSKARKLALLKAGSIPSMSRLFAVTGQNNKRNAGKRSVDTEILLREVQSKARDSDRYAMSVARMNFLHARYRRANKITDPDLLHTLGDGLAEIINVVNRDEWRKLTNVEVCALGIFHKNLGEDMGIPFDLLPSCKEGWRDGLHFAIELRDWTVQYEQKVCKPVATNDQYVRVYVDSALSSLPSFFRTALRKSLGADLDDVVRLSLNLESPGLLLSTFLALVRNSRKLGLRHLALPRPDSSAFKLVNDTPNPETKLYNFGRKSLQPWYMRPTTWSTWGPGAWLVKAVGGKVPGERGSRYFPQGYDLMTIGPEPQREKGRDEMMSDMEVIKARGAVTLGKSSQRRAKHLQRPLTSRNLPAYEWTSGYDQTEQLVKASFRCLSGGGHVHAHNPIRYTCIGLQTLLNICDNPWPIDRTVIDLKEQGNPYRIFPSSTSTSASQVKVVLDGIRGVITVVMADKSVQIVVTASVFLLLAWLAVSLRVYCRTALVRSVGSDDKIMVFLLVIFTGYLMLQIYGGTHGIGRRDSEITAGEKRTMLLLWWILELLNVVSTCLLKISVGYFLLRVALDRPHIWIIRALIVGTVVFGTTYLFMVAFQCRPVPTYWEEGPRTPGKCWPSRVIYIMTIAATVINTSADFIFGALPWFIVRSMNLPIGTKIVIVCILGLAAVGSTATIVRAFYIPTLLDGEDFLYETSNFAIWSTVEPGIGIIAASIATLRPLYQMVLTKMGRSSVYRQRRDRLERQQARRNETSRMVRQAHNLDPEDGLADSDITSPHGILEINPPSHQISKQTESTVKKSSSGIGSPQLRMSLFDVDVPTSRLRLSDDIRRTMDRPPEDWLSRVKD
;
A
#
# COMPACT_ATOMS: atom_id res chain seq x y z
N MET A 1 16.45 21.32 -2.19
CA MET A 1 16.45 20.69 -3.53
C MET A 1 17.00 21.62 -4.62
N THR A 2 16.48 22.84 -4.80
CA THR A 2 17.16 23.90 -5.58
C THR A 2 18.60 24.12 -5.12
N GLN A 3 18.87 23.96 -3.83
CA GLN A 3 20.23 23.96 -3.26
C GLN A 3 21.12 22.79 -3.70
N ILE A 4 20.57 21.60 -4.01
CA ILE A 4 21.36 20.45 -4.49
C ILE A 4 21.81 20.68 -5.94
N GLU A 5 20.92 21.23 -6.75
CA GLU A 5 21.17 21.46 -8.17
C GLU A 5 21.91 22.77 -8.45
N ALA A 6 21.76 23.77 -7.59
CA ALA A 6 22.37 25.10 -7.76
C ALA A 6 23.86 25.02 -8.12
N PRO A 7 24.72 24.26 -7.39
CA PRO A 7 26.13 24.18 -7.71
C PRO A 7 26.43 23.58 -9.09
N PHE A 8 25.52 22.77 -9.64
CA PHE A 8 25.68 22.07 -10.92
C PHE A 8 24.75 22.61 -12.02
N ALA A 9 24.04 23.71 -11.76
CA ALA A 9 23.21 24.39 -12.74
C ALA A 9 24.06 24.98 -13.87
N LYS A 10 23.43 25.36 -14.99
CA LYS A 10 24.12 25.79 -16.21
C LYS A 10 25.20 26.85 -15.90
N CYS A 11 26.46 26.41 -15.97
CA CYS A 11 27.72 27.17 -15.92
C CYS A 11 28.45 27.36 -14.58
N GLU A 12 28.01 26.79 -13.45
CA GLU A 12 28.77 26.91 -12.18
C GLU A 12 29.83 25.80 -12.00
N ARG A 13 29.44 24.53 -12.11
CA ARG A 13 30.36 23.39 -11.94
C ARG A 13 29.99 22.19 -12.81
N LYS A 14 30.99 21.47 -13.32
CA LYS A 14 30.81 20.27 -14.17
C LYS A 14 30.41 19.05 -13.33
N LEU A 15 29.51 18.20 -13.84
CA LEU A 15 29.12 16.93 -13.20
C LEU A 15 30.30 16.00 -12.91
N SER A 16 31.34 16.04 -13.74
CA SER A 16 32.58 15.26 -13.57
C SER A 16 33.38 15.61 -12.31
N SER A 17 33.10 16.75 -11.69
CA SER A 17 33.76 17.19 -10.46
C SER A 17 33.01 16.80 -9.19
N MET A 18 31.83 16.15 -9.29
CA MET A 18 31.05 15.72 -8.13
C MET A 18 31.85 14.73 -7.27
N THR A 19 31.94 15.01 -5.98
CA THR A 19 32.70 14.21 -5.01
C THR A 19 31.87 13.03 -4.50
N VAL A 20 32.53 12.04 -3.92
CA VAL A 20 31.87 10.90 -3.26
C VAL A 20 31.01 11.35 -2.09
N LYS A 21 31.45 12.37 -1.34
CA LYS A 21 30.71 12.93 -0.22
C LYS A 21 29.41 13.59 -0.67
N GLU A 22 29.46 14.41 -1.72
CA GLU A 22 28.26 15.03 -2.29
C GLU A 22 27.30 13.99 -2.87
N SER A 23 27.83 12.98 -3.58
CA SER A 23 27.03 11.85 -4.07
C SER A 23 26.27 11.16 -2.92
N HIS A 24 26.95 10.91 -1.80
CA HIS A 24 26.34 10.33 -0.61
C HIS A 24 25.26 11.23 0.03
N GLU A 25 25.53 12.52 0.16
CA GLU A 25 24.57 13.50 0.71
C GLU A 25 23.31 13.59 -0.15
N ILE A 26 23.46 13.64 -1.48
CA ILE A 26 22.35 13.67 -2.43
C ILE A 26 21.49 12.40 -2.30
N ILE A 27 22.11 11.23 -2.30
CA ILE A 27 21.38 9.95 -2.17
C ILE A 27 20.67 9.86 -0.82
N THR A 28 21.29 10.35 0.25
CA THR A 28 20.70 10.39 1.60
C THR A 28 19.45 11.27 1.63
N GLN A 29 19.52 12.49 1.08
CA GLN A 29 18.35 13.35 0.96
C GLN A 29 17.24 12.71 0.12
N LEU A 30 17.59 12.08 -1.00
CA LEU A 30 16.61 11.40 -1.86
C LEU A 30 15.92 10.24 -1.15
N GLN A 31 16.63 9.42 -0.39
CA GLN A 31 16.04 8.23 0.22
C GLN A 31 15.37 8.50 1.57
N GLU A 32 15.75 9.55 2.30
CA GLU A 32 15.21 9.86 3.63
C GLU A 32 14.11 10.92 3.58
N LEU A 33 14.26 11.92 2.71
CA LEU A 33 13.35 13.06 2.63
C LEU A 33 12.36 12.93 1.48
N GLU A 34 12.90 12.77 0.28
CA GLU A 34 12.15 13.01 -0.94
C GLU A 34 11.37 11.78 -1.44
N PHE A 35 12.08 10.68 -1.69
CA PHE A 35 11.57 9.46 -2.32
C PHE A 35 11.75 8.19 -1.46
N PRO A 36 11.48 8.20 -0.14
CA PRO A 36 11.71 7.02 0.71
C PRO A 36 10.93 5.79 0.27
N TYR A 37 9.70 6.00 -0.23
CA TYR A 37 8.86 4.92 -0.72
C TYR A 37 9.41 4.32 -2.02
N ALA A 38 9.73 5.15 -3.02
CA ALA A 38 10.30 4.68 -4.28
C ALA A 38 11.65 3.97 -4.08
N PHE A 39 12.56 4.49 -3.24
CA PHE A 39 13.81 3.79 -2.93
C PHE A 39 13.58 2.43 -2.25
N SER A 40 12.60 2.32 -1.36
CA SER A 40 12.22 1.02 -0.76
C SER A 40 11.60 0.07 -1.78
N LYS A 41 10.77 0.59 -2.69
CA LYS A 41 10.13 -0.20 -3.75
C LYS A 41 11.16 -0.68 -4.78
N ALA A 42 12.06 0.18 -5.23
CA ALA A 42 13.15 -0.13 -6.15
C ALA A 42 14.03 -1.28 -5.62
N ARG A 43 14.46 -1.21 -4.36
CA ARG A 43 15.23 -2.32 -3.73
C ARG A 43 14.48 -3.64 -3.74
N LYS A 44 13.18 -3.63 -3.45
CA LYS A 44 12.35 -4.86 -3.48
C LYS A 44 12.18 -5.41 -4.90
N LEU A 45 12.07 -4.54 -5.90
CA LEU A 45 12.02 -4.94 -7.31
C LEU A 45 13.36 -5.50 -7.75
N ALA A 46 14.48 -4.84 -7.49
CA ALA A 46 15.83 -5.36 -7.80
C ALA A 46 16.07 -6.76 -7.18
N LEU A 47 15.71 -6.95 -5.91
CA LEU A 47 15.80 -8.28 -5.27
C LEU A 47 14.86 -9.33 -5.89
N LEU A 48 13.71 -8.91 -6.42
CA LEU A 48 12.79 -9.80 -7.15
C LEU A 48 13.36 -10.16 -8.52
N LYS A 49 13.95 -9.21 -9.24
CA LYS A 49 14.54 -9.38 -10.57
C LYS A 49 15.74 -10.33 -10.57
N ALA A 50 16.51 -10.40 -9.48
CA ALA A 50 17.53 -11.44 -9.30
C ALA A 50 16.96 -12.87 -9.44
N GLY A 51 15.68 -13.09 -9.09
CA GLY A 51 15.00 -14.38 -9.27
C GLY A 51 14.62 -14.72 -10.71
N SER A 52 14.73 -13.75 -11.63
CA SER A 52 14.42 -13.89 -13.06
C SER A 52 15.58 -14.48 -13.86
N ILE A 53 16.79 -14.48 -13.30
CA ILE A 53 17.97 -15.05 -13.93
C ILE A 53 18.09 -16.53 -13.52
N PRO A 54 18.12 -17.48 -14.48
CA PRO A 54 18.17 -18.90 -14.17
C PRO A 54 19.38 -19.35 -13.33
N SER A 55 20.57 -18.75 -13.51
CA SER A 55 21.77 -19.07 -12.71
C SER A 55 21.53 -18.76 -11.22
N MET A 56 21.03 -17.57 -10.92
CA MET A 56 20.73 -17.10 -9.57
C MET A 56 19.58 -17.87 -8.92
N SER A 57 18.47 -18.06 -9.63
CA SER A 57 17.30 -18.75 -9.07
C SER A 57 17.60 -20.22 -8.72
N ARG A 58 18.41 -20.90 -9.55
CA ARG A 58 18.92 -22.25 -9.26
C ARG A 58 19.82 -22.26 -8.02
N LEU A 59 20.73 -21.29 -7.90
CA LEU A 59 21.60 -21.19 -6.72
C LEU A 59 20.77 -21.03 -5.44
N PHE A 60 19.72 -20.21 -5.45
CA PHE A 60 18.86 -20.02 -4.29
C PHE A 60 18.06 -21.27 -3.91
N ALA A 61 17.65 -22.07 -4.91
CA ALA A 61 17.01 -23.35 -4.69
C ALA A 61 17.97 -24.38 -4.07
N VAL A 62 19.17 -24.55 -4.65
CA VAL A 62 20.17 -25.53 -4.21
C VAL A 62 20.72 -25.22 -2.81
N THR A 63 20.94 -23.94 -2.50
CA THR A 63 21.46 -23.52 -1.17
C THR A 63 20.41 -23.59 -0.04
N GLY A 64 19.16 -23.96 -0.34
CA GLY A 64 18.07 -23.97 0.63
C GLY A 64 17.70 -22.58 1.16
N GLN A 65 18.15 -21.52 0.49
CA GLN A 65 17.84 -20.14 0.86
C GLN A 65 16.49 -19.68 0.32
N ASN A 66 15.98 -20.34 -0.72
CA ASN A 66 14.65 -20.13 -1.28
C ASN A 66 13.61 -21.10 -0.71
N ASN A 67 13.36 -21.01 0.61
CA ASN A 67 12.30 -21.78 1.28
C ASN A 67 11.48 -20.88 2.22
N LYS A 68 10.29 -21.34 2.62
CA LYS A 68 9.37 -20.54 3.48
C LYS A 68 9.95 -20.17 4.84
N ARG A 69 10.94 -20.91 5.34
CA ARG A 69 11.58 -20.69 6.64
C ARG A 69 12.62 -19.58 6.58
N ASN A 70 13.43 -19.55 5.53
CA ASN A 70 14.65 -18.74 5.42
C ASN A 70 14.47 -17.52 4.51
N ALA A 71 13.60 -17.58 3.49
CA ALA A 71 13.44 -16.52 2.49
C ALA A 71 13.07 -15.16 3.11
N GLY A 72 12.23 -15.18 4.15
CA GLY A 72 11.86 -13.97 4.90
C GLY A 72 13.04 -13.32 5.62
N LYS A 73 13.81 -14.10 6.40
CA LYS A 73 15.02 -13.61 7.10
C LYS A 73 16.03 -13.10 6.08
N ARG A 74 16.32 -13.90 5.04
CA ARG A 74 17.25 -13.54 3.97
C ARG A 74 16.88 -12.22 3.29
N SER A 75 15.60 -12.01 2.98
CA SER A 75 15.15 -10.74 2.39
C SER A 75 15.47 -9.55 3.27
N VAL A 76 15.31 -9.69 4.59
CA VAL A 76 15.60 -8.61 5.54
C VAL A 76 17.10 -8.42 5.73
N ASP A 77 17.87 -9.51 5.84
CA ASP A 77 19.33 -9.47 5.96
C ASP A 77 19.96 -8.73 4.76
N THR A 78 19.55 -9.08 3.54
CA THR A 78 20.01 -8.40 2.32
C THR A 78 19.58 -6.93 2.29
N GLU A 79 18.36 -6.61 2.71
CA GLU A 79 17.90 -5.21 2.74
C GLU A 79 18.69 -4.37 3.77
N ILE A 80 19.04 -4.94 4.92
CA ILE A 80 19.86 -4.28 5.93
C ILE A 80 21.24 -3.95 5.35
N LEU A 81 21.95 -4.93 4.79
CA LEU A 81 23.27 -4.70 4.19
C LEU A 81 23.22 -3.62 3.11
N LEU A 82 22.27 -3.69 2.18
CA LEU A 82 22.13 -2.69 1.11
C LEU A 82 21.80 -1.30 1.66
N ARG A 83 20.99 -1.22 2.72
CA ARG A 83 20.61 0.06 3.31
C ARG A 83 21.74 0.69 4.12
N GLU A 84 22.55 -0.11 4.82
CA GLU A 84 23.74 0.37 5.52
C GLU A 84 24.74 0.98 4.54
N VAL A 85 25.00 0.30 3.43
CA VAL A 85 25.88 0.80 2.36
C VAL A 85 25.33 2.09 1.75
N GLN A 86 24.01 2.21 1.53
CA GLN A 86 23.40 3.42 0.97
C GLN A 86 23.30 4.60 1.94
N SER A 87 23.12 4.34 3.24
CA SER A 87 22.86 5.37 4.26
C SER A 87 24.10 5.80 5.04
N LYS A 88 25.26 5.14 4.85
CA LYS A 88 26.50 5.47 5.55
C LYS A 88 27.59 5.90 4.58
N ALA A 89 28.43 6.83 5.01
CA ALA A 89 29.55 7.33 4.21
C ALA A 89 30.56 6.21 3.90
N ARG A 90 31.21 6.27 2.73
CA ARG A 90 32.11 5.21 2.22
C ARG A 90 33.30 4.92 3.14
N ASP A 91 33.78 5.94 3.84
CA ASP A 91 34.89 5.89 4.81
C ASP A 91 34.47 5.41 6.21
N SER A 92 33.17 5.25 6.45
CA SER A 92 32.65 4.78 7.74
C SER A 92 32.86 3.28 7.94
N ASP A 93 33.06 2.89 9.20
CA ASP A 93 33.15 1.47 9.57
C ASP A 93 31.89 0.70 9.17
N ARG A 94 30.71 1.30 9.29
CA ARG A 94 29.44 0.63 8.97
C ARG A 94 29.30 0.30 7.48
N TYR A 95 29.75 1.21 6.61
CA TYR A 95 29.82 0.95 5.18
C TYR A 95 30.79 -0.21 4.91
N ALA A 96 32.02 -0.10 5.41
CA ALA A 96 33.07 -1.09 5.19
C ALA A 96 32.67 -2.48 5.72
N MET A 97 32.12 -2.57 6.94
CA MET A 97 31.62 -3.81 7.53
C MET A 97 30.55 -4.47 6.65
N SER A 98 29.62 -3.67 6.11
CA SER A 98 28.50 -4.19 5.30
C SER A 98 28.99 -4.73 3.96
N VAL A 99 29.91 -4.01 3.29
CA VAL A 99 30.52 -4.46 2.03
C VAL A 99 31.41 -5.68 2.27
N ALA A 100 32.27 -5.66 3.29
CA ALA A 100 33.12 -6.80 3.65
C ALA A 100 32.29 -8.05 3.98
N ARG A 101 31.17 -7.90 4.70
CA ARG A 101 30.26 -9.02 4.97
C ARG A 101 29.68 -9.59 3.69
N MET A 102 29.27 -8.73 2.77
CA MET A 102 28.73 -9.14 1.47
C MET A 102 29.78 -9.85 0.62
N ASN A 103 31.02 -9.32 0.60
CA ASN A 103 32.17 -9.94 -0.08
C ASN A 103 32.44 -11.34 0.49
N PHE A 104 32.53 -11.48 1.82
CA PHE A 104 32.73 -12.77 2.48
C PHE A 104 31.63 -13.79 2.12
N LEU A 105 30.36 -13.37 2.19
CA LEU A 105 29.22 -14.25 1.87
C LEU A 105 29.22 -14.69 0.39
N HIS A 106 29.72 -13.86 -0.52
CA HIS A 106 29.83 -14.18 -1.95
C HIS A 106 31.12 -14.90 -2.33
N ALA A 107 32.23 -14.72 -1.61
CA ALA A 107 33.56 -15.17 -1.97
C ALA A 107 33.64 -16.67 -2.28
N ARG A 108 32.99 -17.51 -1.46
CA ARG A 108 32.92 -18.97 -1.69
C ARG A 108 32.26 -19.32 -3.01
N TYR A 109 31.15 -18.65 -3.33
CA TYR A 109 30.37 -18.94 -4.54
C TYR A 109 31.02 -18.35 -5.79
N ARG A 110 31.71 -17.21 -5.67
CA ARG A 110 32.54 -16.64 -6.75
C ARG A 110 33.71 -17.56 -7.07
N ARG A 111 34.45 -18.04 -6.06
CA ARG A 111 35.54 -19.02 -6.26
C ARG A 111 35.07 -20.32 -6.91
N ALA A 112 33.84 -20.75 -6.62
CA ALA A 112 33.22 -21.92 -7.23
C ALA A 112 32.54 -21.65 -8.59
N ASN A 113 32.68 -20.44 -9.15
CA ASN A 113 32.03 -19.97 -10.37
C ASN A 113 30.50 -20.19 -10.40
N LYS A 114 29.85 -20.12 -9.23
CA LYS A 114 28.39 -20.22 -9.06
C LYS A 114 27.70 -18.86 -9.05
N ILE A 115 28.43 -17.83 -8.66
CA ILE A 115 28.06 -16.42 -8.87
C ILE A 115 29.06 -15.89 -9.89
N THR A 116 28.58 -15.61 -11.10
CA THR A 116 29.43 -15.13 -12.19
C THR A 116 29.59 -13.61 -12.13
N ASP A 117 30.65 -13.07 -12.72
CA ASP A 117 30.85 -11.62 -12.77
C ASP A 117 29.73 -10.88 -13.54
N PRO A 118 29.20 -11.39 -14.67
CA PRO A 118 28.01 -10.82 -15.29
C PRO A 118 26.78 -10.82 -14.38
N ASP A 119 26.56 -11.87 -13.59
CA ASP A 119 25.45 -11.94 -12.63
C ASP A 119 25.58 -10.85 -11.54
N LEU A 120 26.80 -10.62 -11.04
CA LEU A 120 27.06 -9.56 -10.07
C LEU A 120 26.92 -8.17 -10.68
N LEU A 121 27.44 -7.96 -11.89
CA LEU A 121 27.30 -6.70 -12.61
C LEU A 121 25.83 -6.37 -12.90
N HIS A 122 25.04 -7.38 -13.26
CA HIS A 122 23.58 -7.26 -13.40
C HIS A 122 22.93 -6.88 -12.08
N THR A 123 23.25 -7.55 -10.98
CA THR A 123 22.65 -7.26 -9.66
C THR A 123 22.98 -5.82 -9.21
N LEU A 124 24.20 -5.35 -9.47
CA LEU A 124 24.62 -3.98 -9.21
C LEU A 124 23.83 -2.98 -10.07
N GLY A 125 23.69 -3.28 -11.37
CA GLY A 125 22.98 -2.46 -12.32
C GLY A 125 21.47 -2.40 -12.09
N ASP A 126 20.85 -3.49 -11.67
CA ASP A 126 19.44 -3.54 -11.25
C ASP A 126 19.16 -2.64 -10.05
N GLY A 127 20.09 -2.60 -9.09
CA GLY A 127 20.02 -1.67 -7.96
C GLY A 127 19.92 -0.21 -8.40
N LEU A 128 20.65 0.17 -9.45
CA LEU A 128 20.63 1.51 -10.04
C LEU A 128 19.41 1.73 -10.94
N ALA A 129 19.16 0.81 -11.86
CA ALA A 129 18.12 0.91 -12.88
C ALA A 129 16.73 0.99 -12.26
N GLU A 130 16.44 0.17 -11.24
CA GLU A 130 15.14 0.17 -10.57
C GLU A 130 14.89 1.45 -9.77
N ILE A 131 15.93 2.10 -9.22
CA ILE A 131 15.76 3.43 -8.59
C ILE A 131 15.30 4.44 -9.63
N ILE A 132 15.99 4.49 -10.79
CA ILE A 132 15.64 5.40 -11.89
C ILE A 132 14.23 5.10 -12.41
N ASN A 133 13.93 3.84 -12.68
CA ASN A 133 12.66 3.41 -13.25
C ASN A 133 11.49 3.68 -12.30
N VAL A 134 11.61 3.29 -11.03
CA VAL A 134 10.53 3.45 -10.04
C VAL A 134 10.28 4.92 -9.74
N VAL A 135 11.32 5.74 -9.53
CA VAL A 135 11.12 7.18 -9.26
C VAL A 135 10.42 7.84 -10.45
N ASN A 136 10.94 7.64 -11.67
CA ASN A 136 10.35 8.23 -12.87
C ASN A 136 8.92 7.75 -13.13
N ARG A 137 8.61 6.49 -12.79
CA ARG A 137 7.29 5.90 -12.99
C ARG A 137 6.29 6.25 -11.90
N ASP A 138 6.67 6.27 -10.62
CA ASP A 138 5.76 6.27 -9.48
C ASP A 138 5.77 7.57 -8.65
N GLU A 139 6.75 8.46 -8.84
CA GLU A 139 6.87 9.72 -8.11
C GLU A 139 6.41 10.95 -8.91
N TRP A 140 6.24 12.05 -8.19
CA TRP A 140 5.66 13.30 -8.69
C TRP A 140 6.56 14.06 -9.69
N ARG A 141 7.86 13.77 -9.69
CA ARG A 141 8.86 14.26 -10.66
C ARG A 141 9.83 13.13 -11.05
N LYS A 142 10.61 13.39 -12.10
CA LYS A 142 11.73 12.53 -12.52
C LYS A 142 13.00 12.88 -11.75
N LEU A 143 13.95 11.95 -11.72
CA LEU A 143 15.30 12.23 -11.27
C LEU A 143 16.01 13.15 -12.25
N THR A 144 16.82 14.07 -11.73
CA THR A 144 17.61 14.99 -12.55
C THR A 144 18.98 14.43 -12.87
N ASN A 145 19.68 15.03 -13.84
CA ASN A 145 20.99 14.55 -14.27
C ASN A 145 22.03 14.59 -13.12
N VAL A 146 21.91 15.54 -12.20
CA VAL A 146 22.74 15.63 -10.99
C VAL A 146 22.49 14.44 -10.07
N GLU A 147 21.22 14.12 -9.82
CA GLU A 147 20.81 13.00 -8.97
C GLU A 147 21.20 11.65 -9.58
N VAL A 148 21.06 11.49 -10.91
CA VAL A 148 21.51 10.27 -11.61
C VAL A 148 23.04 10.17 -11.61
N CYS A 149 23.76 11.29 -11.72
CA CYS A 149 25.22 11.30 -11.57
C CYS A 149 25.64 10.80 -10.17
N ALA A 150 24.99 11.29 -9.12
CA ALA A 150 25.23 10.85 -7.75
C ALA A 150 24.98 9.33 -7.59
N LEU A 151 23.89 8.80 -8.13
CA LEU A 151 23.60 7.36 -8.15
C LEU A 151 24.70 6.58 -8.89
N GLY A 152 25.19 7.09 -10.01
CA GLY A 152 26.27 6.46 -10.77
C GLY A 152 27.58 6.38 -10.00
N ILE A 153 27.99 7.47 -9.34
CA ILE A 153 29.20 7.49 -8.50
C ILE A 153 29.08 6.45 -7.38
N PHE A 154 27.94 6.41 -6.69
CA PHE A 154 27.70 5.43 -5.63
C PHE A 154 27.79 3.99 -6.11
N HIS A 155 27.10 3.64 -7.20
CA HIS A 155 27.11 2.26 -7.71
C HIS A 155 28.48 1.86 -8.28
N LYS A 156 29.20 2.80 -8.90
CA LYS A 156 30.57 2.55 -9.33
C LYS A 156 31.46 2.20 -8.14
N ASN A 157 31.45 3.03 -7.10
CA ASN A 157 32.23 2.81 -5.88
C ASN A 157 31.88 1.48 -5.20
N LEU A 158 30.59 1.16 -5.10
CA LEU A 158 30.14 -0.10 -4.54
C LEU A 158 30.63 -1.30 -5.36
N GLY A 159 30.58 -1.21 -6.69
CA GLY A 159 31.10 -2.27 -7.56
C GLY A 159 32.61 -2.46 -7.42
N GLU A 160 33.38 -1.38 -7.29
CA GLU A 160 34.83 -1.43 -7.02
C GLU A 160 35.13 -2.10 -5.66
N ASP A 161 34.40 -1.71 -4.62
CA ASP A 161 34.56 -2.25 -3.26
C ASP A 161 34.09 -3.71 -3.16
N MET A 162 33.18 -4.14 -4.03
CA MET A 162 32.78 -5.55 -4.18
C MET A 162 33.69 -6.36 -5.13
N GLY A 163 34.68 -5.72 -5.76
CA GLY A 163 35.55 -6.36 -6.74
C GLY A 163 34.80 -6.91 -7.95
N ILE A 164 33.80 -6.16 -8.44
CA ILE A 164 33.05 -6.49 -9.66
C ILE A 164 33.82 -5.91 -10.85
N PRO A 165 34.26 -6.73 -11.82
CA PRO A 165 34.93 -6.21 -13.01
C PRO A 165 33.93 -5.48 -13.91
N PHE A 166 34.35 -4.33 -14.44
CA PHE A 166 33.54 -3.53 -15.37
C PHE A 166 33.90 -3.76 -16.84
N ASP A 167 34.68 -4.79 -17.16
CA ASP A 167 35.22 -5.04 -18.51
C ASP A 167 34.13 -5.21 -19.60
N LEU A 168 32.92 -5.57 -19.19
CA LEU A 168 31.75 -5.74 -20.06
C LEU A 168 31.10 -4.41 -20.45
N LEU A 169 31.47 -3.32 -19.78
CA LEU A 169 31.01 -1.97 -20.07
C LEU A 169 31.96 -1.32 -21.10
N PRO A 170 31.45 -0.85 -22.26
CA PRO A 170 32.29 -0.30 -23.34
C PRO A 170 33.31 0.74 -22.91
N SER A 171 32.92 1.66 -22.02
CA SER A 171 33.78 2.77 -21.61
C SER A 171 34.78 2.38 -20.51
N CYS A 172 34.84 1.13 -20.07
CA CYS A 172 35.78 0.69 -19.04
C CYS A 172 37.24 0.92 -19.44
N LYS A 173 37.58 0.77 -20.72
CA LYS A 173 38.95 0.95 -21.23
C LYS A 173 39.36 2.42 -21.34
N GLU A 174 38.43 3.28 -21.75
CA GLU A 174 38.66 4.71 -21.98
C GLU A 174 38.41 5.56 -20.73
N GLY A 175 37.63 5.02 -19.79
CA GLY A 175 37.12 5.71 -18.61
C GLY A 175 35.78 6.41 -18.88
N TRP A 176 34.99 6.57 -17.82
CA TRP A 176 33.74 7.34 -17.90
C TRP A 176 33.99 8.83 -17.66
N ARG A 177 33.24 9.69 -18.37
CA ARG A 177 33.33 11.15 -18.22
C ARG A 177 32.91 11.64 -16.84
N ASP A 178 31.84 11.06 -16.30
CA ASP A 178 31.25 11.38 -15.00
C ASP A 178 30.36 10.21 -14.52
N GLY A 179 29.75 10.37 -13.34
CA GLY A 179 28.83 9.37 -12.79
C GLY A 179 27.57 9.17 -13.64
N LEU A 180 27.11 10.21 -14.35
CA LEU A 180 25.93 10.11 -15.20
C LEU A 180 26.20 9.17 -16.38
N HIS A 181 27.36 9.29 -17.02
CA HIS A 181 27.79 8.40 -18.09
C HIS A 181 27.82 6.94 -17.63
N PHE A 182 28.43 6.68 -16.47
CA PHE A 182 28.48 5.34 -15.87
C PHE A 182 27.07 4.80 -15.56
N ALA A 183 26.19 5.61 -14.96
CA ALA A 183 24.84 5.20 -14.59
C ALA A 183 24.01 4.75 -15.80
N ILE A 184 24.05 5.53 -16.87
CA ILE A 184 23.30 5.24 -18.10
C ILE A 184 23.85 4.00 -18.80
N GLU A 185 25.18 3.89 -18.91
CA GLU A 185 25.82 2.73 -19.53
C GLU A 185 25.54 1.44 -18.76
N LEU A 186 25.65 1.47 -17.42
CA LEU A 186 25.33 0.32 -16.57
C LEU A 186 23.86 -0.08 -16.69
N ARG A 187 22.93 0.88 -16.69
CA ARG A 187 21.49 0.61 -16.91
C ARG A 187 21.25 -0.07 -18.25
N ASP A 188 21.81 0.49 -19.32
CA ASP A 188 21.57 0.01 -20.68
C ASP A 188 22.16 -1.39 -20.88
N TRP A 189 23.35 -1.64 -20.34
CA TRP A 189 23.95 -2.97 -20.31
C TRP A 189 23.08 -3.96 -19.53
N THR A 190 22.54 -3.57 -18.37
CA THR A 190 21.69 -4.42 -17.53
C THR A 190 20.45 -4.87 -18.27
N VAL A 191 19.74 -3.95 -18.92
CA VAL A 191 18.54 -4.26 -19.71
C VAL A 191 18.87 -5.21 -20.88
N GLN A 192 20.00 -4.99 -21.57
CA GLN A 192 20.43 -5.89 -22.64
C GLN A 192 20.80 -7.28 -22.13
N TYR A 193 21.43 -7.36 -20.95
CA TYR A 193 21.77 -8.63 -20.32
C TYR A 193 20.49 -9.40 -19.95
N GLU A 194 19.48 -8.71 -19.40
CA GLU A 194 18.17 -9.31 -19.09
C GLU A 194 17.49 -9.88 -20.33
N GLN A 195 17.48 -9.14 -21.44
CA GLN A 195 16.93 -9.60 -22.71
C GLN A 195 17.60 -10.88 -23.22
N LYS A 196 18.90 -11.07 -22.96
CA LYS A 196 19.66 -12.25 -23.40
C LYS A 196 19.45 -13.46 -22.49
N VAL A 197 19.37 -13.25 -21.19
CA VAL A 197 19.50 -14.33 -20.19
C VAL A 197 18.17 -14.71 -19.52
N CYS A 198 17.22 -13.78 -19.38
CA CYS A 198 15.95 -14.05 -18.71
C CYS A 198 15.12 -15.06 -19.51
N LYS A 199 14.93 -16.26 -18.95
CA LYS A 199 14.13 -17.33 -19.54
C LYS A 199 13.32 -18.03 -18.44
N PRO A 200 12.04 -18.34 -18.71
CA PRO A 200 11.20 -19.02 -17.71
C PRO A 200 11.75 -20.42 -17.42
N VAL A 201 12.10 -20.67 -16.16
CA VAL A 201 12.49 -21.98 -15.65
C VAL A 201 11.76 -22.28 -14.34
N ALA A 202 11.66 -23.56 -13.96
CA ALA A 202 10.90 -23.99 -12.79
C ALA A 202 11.39 -23.32 -11.47
N THR A 203 12.69 -23.07 -11.34
CA THR A 203 13.29 -22.39 -10.18
C THR A 203 12.87 -20.93 -10.06
N ASN A 204 12.55 -20.25 -11.16
CA ASN A 204 12.04 -18.87 -11.15
C ASN A 204 10.62 -18.81 -10.57
N ASP A 205 9.73 -19.72 -11.00
CA ASP A 205 8.37 -19.81 -10.42
C ASP A 205 8.44 -20.19 -8.94
N GLN A 206 9.32 -21.12 -8.56
CA GLN A 206 9.55 -21.46 -7.15
C GLN A 206 9.96 -20.23 -6.33
N TYR A 207 10.85 -19.39 -6.86
CA TYR A 207 11.26 -18.14 -6.22
C TYR A 207 10.08 -17.21 -5.94
N VAL A 208 9.23 -16.97 -6.94
CA VAL A 208 8.02 -16.16 -6.76
C VAL A 208 7.06 -16.80 -5.76
N ARG A 209 6.82 -18.11 -5.81
CA ARG A 209 5.92 -18.79 -4.87
C ARG A 209 6.40 -18.68 -3.42
N VAL A 210 7.70 -18.73 -3.19
CA VAL A 210 8.26 -18.64 -1.84
C VAL A 210 8.27 -17.20 -1.35
N TYR A 211 8.68 -16.23 -2.17
CA TYR A 211 8.79 -14.83 -1.74
C TYR A 211 7.45 -14.08 -1.77
N VAL A 212 6.70 -14.22 -2.85
CA VAL A 212 5.43 -13.51 -3.07
C VAL A 212 4.26 -14.28 -2.47
N ASP A 213 4.03 -15.54 -2.87
CA ASP A 213 2.82 -16.24 -2.44
C ASP A 213 2.83 -16.59 -0.95
N SER A 214 4.01 -16.78 -0.34
CA SER A 214 4.14 -16.97 1.11
C SER A 214 3.74 -15.71 1.89
N ALA A 215 4.17 -14.53 1.43
CA ALA A 215 3.79 -13.25 2.03
C ALA A 215 2.28 -12.98 1.89
N LEU A 216 1.67 -13.44 0.79
CA LEU A 216 0.24 -13.30 0.52
C LEU A 216 -0.59 -14.51 0.99
N SER A 217 0.01 -15.44 1.75
CA SER A 217 -0.61 -16.72 2.09
C SER A 217 -1.81 -16.58 3.04
N SER A 218 -1.83 -15.52 3.86
CA SER A 218 -2.93 -15.19 4.76
C SER A 218 -4.10 -14.46 4.08
N LEU A 219 -3.90 -13.94 2.86
CA LEU A 219 -4.93 -13.20 2.13
C LEU A 219 -5.84 -14.13 1.31
N PRO A 220 -7.10 -13.74 1.09
CA PRO A 220 -8.01 -14.45 0.19
C PRO A 220 -7.44 -14.61 -1.22
N SER A 221 -7.83 -15.67 -1.92
CA SER A 221 -7.32 -16.01 -3.25
C SER A 221 -7.46 -14.88 -4.26
N PHE A 222 -8.59 -14.16 -4.25
CA PHE A 222 -8.81 -13.01 -5.13
C PHE A 222 -7.76 -11.89 -4.90
N PHE A 223 -7.53 -11.51 -3.64
CA PHE A 223 -6.52 -10.49 -3.29
C PHE A 223 -5.12 -10.97 -3.63
N ARG A 224 -4.79 -12.24 -3.38
CA ARG A 224 -3.50 -12.82 -3.75
C ARG A 224 -3.26 -12.72 -5.26
N THR A 225 -4.24 -13.08 -6.08
CA THR A 225 -4.12 -12.99 -7.54
C THR A 225 -4.03 -11.53 -8.02
N ALA A 226 -4.83 -10.63 -7.46
CA ALA A 226 -4.76 -9.20 -7.80
C ALA A 226 -3.39 -8.61 -7.45
N LEU A 227 -2.86 -8.89 -6.25
CA LEU A 227 -1.55 -8.42 -5.81
C LEU A 227 -0.40 -9.06 -6.63
N ARG A 228 -0.51 -10.34 -6.99
CA ARG A 228 0.47 -10.99 -7.88
C ARG A 228 0.51 -10.35 -9.27
N LYS A 229 -0.65 -10.04 -9.86
CA LYS A 229 -0.74 -9.30 -11.13
C LYS A 229 -0.25 -7.85 -11.01
N SER A 230 -0.52 -7.21 -9.86
CA SER A 230 -0.02 -5.87 -9.58
C SER A 230 1.51 -5.82 -9.51
N LEU A 231 2.16 -6.84 -8.96
CA LEU A 231 3.64 -6.95 -9.00
C LEU A 231 4.14 -7.10 -10.43
N GLY A 232 3.44 -7.87 -11.27
CA GLY A 232 3.73 -7.97 -12.69
C GLY A 232 3.57 -6.65 -13.46
N ALA A 233 2.73 -5.72 -12.99
CA ALA A 233 2.54 -4.41 -13.61
C ALA A 233 3.75 -3.48 -13.46
N ASP A 234 4.63 -3.78 -12.50
CA ASP A 234 5.81 -2.98 -12.20
C ASP A 234 7.10 -3.53 -12.85
N LEU A 235 7.01 -4.63 -13.61
CA LEU A 235 8.13 -5.31 -14.25
C LEU A 235 7.99 -5.29 -15.78
N ASP A 236 9.12 -5.22 -16.48
CA ASP A 236 9.16 -5.38 -17.94
C ASP A 236 8.75 -6.79 -18.37
N ASP A 237 8.23 -6.91 -19.59
CA ASP A 237 7.65 -8.17 -20.08
C ASP A 237 8.62 -9.36 -20.05
N VAL A 238 9.89 -9.13 -20.40
CA VAL A 238 10.94 -10.16 -20.38
C VAL A 238 11.10 -10.76 -18.98
N VAL A 239 11.27 -9.88 -17.98
CA VAL A 239 11.48 -10.26 -16.58
C VAL A 239 10.21 -10.87 -15.98
N ARG A 240 9.05 -10.26 -16.28
CA ARG A 240 7.73 -10.72 -15.84
C ARG A 240 7.44 -12.15 -16.33
N LEU A 241 7.70 -12.42 -17.61
CA LEU A 241 7.54 -13.75 -18.21
C LEU A 241 8.53 -14.74 -17.60
N SER A 242 9.79 -14.35 -17.41
CA SER A 242 10.80 -15.19 -16.78
C SER A 242 10.43 -15.62 -15.35
N LEU A 243 9.77 -14.72 -14.60
CA LEU A 243 9.28 -14.98 -13.23
C LEU A 243 7.94 -15.72 -13.19
N ASN A 244 7.34 -16.07 -14.34
CA ASN A 244 5.99 -16.64 -14.41
C ASN A 244 4.93 -15.78 -13.67
N LEU A 245 5.00 -14.46 -13.88
CA LEU A 245 4.02 -13.49 -13.41
C LEU A 245 3.03 -13.15 -14.52
N GLU A 246 1.74 -13.25 -14.20
CA GLU A 246 0.67 -12.84 -15.10
C GLU A 246 0.65 -11.33 -15.28
N SER A 247 0.38 -10.86 -16.51
CA SER A 247 0.17 -9.43 -16.76
C SER A 247 -1.10 -8.94 -16.04
N PRO A 248 -1.11 -7.67 -15.59
CA PRO A 248 -2.35 -7.02 -15.18
C PRO A 248 -3.28 -6.92 -16.40
N GLY A 249 -4.52 -7.40 -16.28
CA GLY A 249 -5.53 -7.17 -17.32
C GLY A 249 -5.89 -5.68 -17.40
N LEU A 250 -6.54 -5.25 -18.50
CA LEU A 250 -6.85 -3.85 -18.78
C LEU A 250 -7.49 -3.10 -17.61
N LEU A 251 -8.46 -3.72 -16.93
CA LEU A 251 -9.13 -3.10 -15.79
C LEU A 251 -8.18 -2.84 -14.61
N LEU A 252 -7.29 -3.80 -14.32
CA LEU A 252 -6.34 -3.66 -13.22
C LEU A 252 -5.22 -2.69 -13.57
N SER A 253 -4.72 -2.69 -14.82
CA SER A 253 -3.70 -1.74 -15.25
C SER A 253 -4.23 -0.30 -15.24
N THR A 254 -5.44 -0.06 -15.73
CA THR A 254 -6.11 1.26 -15.67
C THR A 254 -6.33 1.69 -14.21
N PHE A 255 -6.78 0.79 -13.34
CA PHE A 255 -6.95 1.09 -11.92
C PHE A 255 -5.61 1.44 -11.24
N LEU A 256 -4.55 0.65 -11.48
CA LEU A 256 -3.22 0.92 -10.93
C LEU A 256 -2.65 2.25 -11.45
N ALA A 257 -2.87 2.56 -12.73
CA ALA A 257 -2.47 3.83 -13.33
C ALA A 257 -3.24 5.00 -12.69
N LEU A 258 -4.54 4.85 -12.46
CA LEU A 258 -5.36 5.86 -11.76
C LEU A 258 -4.83 6.10 -10.35
N VAL A 259 -4.65 5.05 -9.54
CA VAL A 259 -4.12 5.15 -8.17
C VAL A 259 -2.73 5.82 -8.17
N ARG A 260 -1.85 5.42 -9.08
CA ARG A 260 -0.50 5.97 -9.21
C ARG A 260 -0.55 7.46 -9.57
N ASN A 261 -1.35 7.84 -10.57
CA ASN A 261 -1.46 9.23 -11.03
C ASN A 261 -2.14 10.12 -9.98
N SER A 262 -3.16 9.64 -9.29
CA SER A 262 -3.78 10.33 -8.15
C SER A 262 -2.76 10.56 -7.03
N ARG A 263 -1.92 9.56 -6.71
CA ARG A 263 -0.84 9.71 -5.72
C ARG A 263 0.16 10.77 -6.14
N LYS A 264 0.60 10.76 -7.42
CA LYS A 264 1.53 11.77 -7.95
C LYS A 264 0.96 13.18 -7.82
N LEU A 265 -0.31 13.37 -8.18
CA LEU A 265 -0.99 14.65 -8.07
C LEU A 265 -1.06 15.13 -6.61
N GLY A 266 -1.45 14.23 -5.70
CA GLY A 266 -1.49 14.51 -4.27
C GLY A 266 -0.13 14.87 -3.69
N LEU A 267 0.93 14.12 -4.03
CA LEU A 267 2.29 14.42 -3.57
C LEU A 267 2.81 15.75 -4.13
N ARG A 268 2.47 16.09 -5.38
CA ARG A 268 2.93 17.32 -6.01
C ARG A 268 2.28 18.59 -5.44
N HIS A 269 1.00 18.52 -5.09
CA HIS A 269 0.20 19.72 -4.80
C HIS A 269 -0.32 19.81 -3.36
N LEU A 270 -0.43 18.68 -2.65
CA LEU A 270 -1.03 18.63 -1.31
C LEU A 270 -0.02 18.25 -0.22
N ALA A 271 1.10 17.61 -0.57
CA ALA A 271 2.11 17.23 0.42
C ALA A 271 3.12 18.36 0.63
N LEU A 272 3.27 18.79 1.88
CA LEU A 272 4.35 19.70 2.26
C LEU A 272 5.71 18.98 2.20
N PRO A 273 6.81 19.71 1.92
CA PRO A 273 8.16 19.17 2.02
C PRO A 273 8.40 18.57 3.40
N ARG A 274 9.02 17.39 3.43
CA ARG A 274 9.30 16.68 4.67
C ARG A 274 10.44 17.39 5.43
N PRO A 275 10.24 17.84 6.69
CA PRO A 275 11.33 18.37 7.50
C PRO A 275 12.28 17.27 7.98
N ASP A 276 13.53 17.62 8.27
CA ASP A 276 14.59 16.70 8.69
C ASP A 276 14.23 15.89 9.95
N SER A 277 13.46 16.48 10.87
CA SER A 277 12.96 15.80 12.08
C SER A 277 12.02 14.61 11.77
N SER A 278 11.45 14.57 10.57
CA SER A 278 10.56 13.51 10.10
C SER A 278 11.18 12.62 9.01
N ALA A 279 12.51 12.74 8.80
CA ALA A 279 13.30 11.94 7.87
C ALA A 279 13.06 10.43 8.07
N PHE A 280 12.92 9.71 6.96
CA PHE A 280 12.58 8.30 6.99
C PHE A 280 13.80 7.39 7.18
N LYS A 281 14.21 7.19 8.43
CA LYS A 281 15.33 6.32 8.82
C LYS A 281 14.84 4.91 9.21
N LEU A 282 15.20 3.85 8.47
CA LEU A 282 14.96 2.44 8.92
C LEU A 282 16.13 1.87 9.70
N VAL A 283 17.34 2.29 9.36
CA VAL A 283 18.55 1.83 10.03
C VAL A 283 18.86 2.86 11.11
N ASN A 284 18.96 2.40 12.36
CA ASN A 284 19.26 3.30 13.47
C ASN A 284 20.70 3.79 13.37
N ASP A 285 20.91 5.08 13.67
CA ASP A 285 22.23 5.69 13.70
C ASP A 285 23.07 5.15 14.86
N THR A 286 22.43 4.92 16.01
CA THR A 286 23.06 4.38 17.23
C THR A 286 22.61 2.95 17.53
N PRO A 287 23.50 2.12 18.13
CA PRO A 287 23.13 0.80 18.60
C PRO A 287 22.20 0.90 19.82
N ASN A 288 21.46 -0.17 20.08
CA ASN A 288 20.62 -0.26 21.26
C ASN A 288 21.50 -0.26 22.53
N PRO A 289 21.25 0.62 23.52
CA PRO A 289 22.07 0.71 24.72
C PRO A 289 22.12 -0.58 25.54
N GLU A 290 21.06 -1.40 25.51
CA GLU A 290 20.98 -2.64 26.30
C GLU A 290 21.77 -3.79 25.66
N THR A 291 21.62 -3.96 24.34
CA THR A 291 22.14 -5.13 23.62
C THR A 291 23.43 -4.84 22.86
N LYS A 292 23.78 -3.57 22.67
CA LYS A 292 24.87 -3.09 21.80
C LYS A 292 24.70 -3.51 20.32
N LEU A 293 23.50 -3.94 19.93
CA LEU A 293 23.15 -4.34 18.56
C LEU A 293 22.28 -3.29 17.88
N TYR A 294 22.25 -3.28 16.54
CA TYR A 294 21.41 -2.37 15.77
C TYR A 294 20.00 -2.94 15.55
N ASN A 295 18.99 -2.09 15.51
CA ASN A 295 17.62 -2.49 15.21
C ASN A 295 17.18 -1.98 13.84
N PHE A 296 16.22 -2.69 13.23
CA PHE A 296 15.69 -2.36 11.91
C PHE A 296 14.20 -1.96 11.99
N GLY A 297 13.88 -0.73 11.60
CA GLY A 297 12.54 -0.13 11.72
C GLY A 297 11.51 -0.59 10.69
N ARG A 298 11.77 -1.65 9.92
CA ARG A 298 10.88 -2.06 8.80
C ARG A 298 9.63 -2.78 9.30
N LYS A 299 8.47 -2.15 9.15
CA LYS A 299 7.16 -2.82 9.32
C LYS A 299 6.97 -3.91 8.25
N SER A 300 6.78 -5.15 8.69
CA SER A 300 6.67 -6.34 7.85
C SER A 300 5.82 -7.40 8.57
N LEU A 301 5.27 -8.37 7.83
CA LEU A 301 4.53 -9.50 8.43
C LEU A 301 5.41 -10.37 9.34
N GLN A 302 6.73 -10.29 9.17
CA GLN A 302 7.74 -10.93 10.02
C GLN A 302 8.67 -9.84 10.60
N PRO A 303 8.64 -9.60 11.92
CA PRO A 303 9.31 -8.46 12.54
C PRO A 303 10.78 -8.76 12.87
N TRP A 304 11.58 -9.09 11.85
CA TRP A 304 13.01 -9.39 12.01
C TRP A 304 13.79 -8.15 12.49
N TYR A 305 14.59 -8.32 13.55
CA TYR A 305 15.46 -7.30 14.16
C TYR A 305 14.75 -6.05 14.69
N MET A 306 13.44 -6.12 14.88
CA MET A 306 12.64 -5.00 15.37
C MET A 306 12.54 -5.02 16.91
N ARG A 307 12.86 -3.89 17.54
CA ARG A 307 12.68 -3.71 18.99
C ARG A 307 11.19 -3.70 19.35
N PRO A 308 10.75 -4.46 20.36
CA PRO A 308 9.40 -4.35 20.90
C PRO A 308 9.26 -3.02 21.64
N THR A 309 8.29 -2.22 21.22
CA THR A 309 7.81 -1.02 21.91
C THR A 309 6.33 -1.20 22.20
N THR A 310 5.79 -0.43 23.16
CA THR A 310 4.35 -0.44 23.47
C THR A 310 3.53 -0.18 22.20
N TRP A 311 3.94 0.80 21.40
CA TRP A 311 3.29 1.13 20.13
C TRP A 311 3.48 0.07 19.03
N SER A 312 4.67 -0.54 18.90
CA SER A 312 4.91 -1.56 17.86
C SER A 312 4.24 -2.91 18.15
N THR A 313 3.90 -3.16 19.42
CA THR A 313 3.29 -4.42 19.89
C THR A 313 1.78 -4.32 20.04
N TRP A 314 1.27 -3.16 20.47
CA TRP A 314 -0.13 -2.94 20.84
C TRP A 314 -0.83 -1.79 20.09
N GLY A 315 -0.10 -1.01 19.28
CA GLY A 315 -0.70 0.09 18.51
C GLY A 315 -1.67 -0.39 17.42
N PRO A 316 -2.45 0.52 16.81
CA PRO A 316 -3.45 0.18 15.79
C PRO A 316 -2.85 -0.60 14.59
N GLY A 317 -1.64 -0.22 14.17
CA GLY A 317 -0.93 -0.93 13.11
C GLY A 317 -0.52 -2.35 13.50
N ALA A 318 -0.20 -2.59 14.78
CA ALA A 318 0.14 -3.90 15.31
C ALA A 318 -1.09 -4.83 15.31
N TRP A 319 -2.26 -4.29 15.69
CA TRP A 319 -3.55 -4.99 15.57
C TRP A 319 -3.88 -5.36 14.13
N LEU A 320 -3.65 -4.46 13.17
CA LEU A 320 -3.85 -4.77 11.76
C LEU A 320 -2.92 -5.90 11.28
N VAL A 321 -1.64 -5.84 11.64
CA VAL A 321 -0.66 -6.89 11.31
C VAL A 321 -1.09 -8.24 11.89
N LYS A 322 -1.54 -8.28 13.16
CA LYS A 322 -2.09 -9.50 13.78
C LYS A 322 -3.34 -10.00 13.05
N ALA A 323 -4.25 -9.11 12.67
CA ALA A 323 -5.51 -9.44 11.99
C ALA A 323 -5.28 -10.11 10.62
N VAL A 324 -4.22 -9.74 9.90
CA VAL A 324 -3.84 -10.37 8.62
C VAL A 324 -2.87 -11.55 8.79
N GLY A 325 -2.72 -12.08 10.00
CA GLY A 325 -1.89 -13.26 10.30
C GLY A 325 -0.38 -12.99 10.38
N GLY A 326 0.03 -11.72 10.38
CA GLY A 326 1.40 -11.31 10.65
C GLY A 326 1.76 -11.41 12.13
N LYS A 327 3.06 -11.26 12.43
CA LYS A 327 3.58 -11.31 13.80
C LYS A 327 4.10 -9.94 14.23
N VAL A 328 3.91 -9.61 15.51
CA VAL A 328 4.44 -8.37 16.10
C VAL A 328 5.76 -8.63 16.81
N PRO A 329 6.62 -7.61 16.99
CA PRO A 329 7.88 -7.74 17.72
C PRO A 329 7.67 -8.36 19.10
N GLY A 330 8.56 -9.28 19.50
CA GLY A 330 8.50 -9.95 20.81
C GLY A 330 7.52 -11.13 20.94
N GLU A 331 6.55 -11.30 20.03
CA GLU A 331 5.48 -12.32 20.17
C GLU A 331 5.97 -13.79 20.14
N ARG A 332 7.16 -14.06 19.57
CA ARG A 332 7.77 -15.40 19.50
C ARG A 332 9.13 -15.47 20.21
N GLY A 333 9.28 -14.73 21.31
CA GLY A 333 10.53 -14.66 22.05
C GLY A 333 11.69 -14.22 21.15
N SER A 334 12.78 -14.97 21.13
CA SER A 334 14.01 -14.65 20.39
C SER A 334 13.98 -14.99 18.89
N ARG A 335 12.94 -15.67 18.37
CA ARG A 335 12.93 -16.18 16.98
C ARG A 335 13.20 -15.12 15.91
N TYR A 336 12.72 -13.90 16.12
CA TYR A 336 12.86 -12.78 15.18
C TYR A 336 13.98 -11.80 15.57
N PHE A 337 14.85 -12.17 16.50
CA PHE A 337 15.97 -11.36 16.99
C PHE A 337 15.56 -9.94 17.43
N PRO A 338 14.59 -9.78 18.36
CA PRO A 338 14.19 -8.45 18.84
C PRO A 338 15.36 -7.66 19.47
N GLN A 339 16.43 -8.35 19.88
CA GLN A 339 17.66 -7.74 20.41
C GLN A 339 18.42 -6.89 19.39
N GLY A 340 18.26 -7.16 18.09
CA GLY A 340 18.96 -6.47 17.01
C GLY A 340 19.87 -7.39 16.17
N TYR A 341 20.61 -6.79 15.24
CA TYR A 341 21.59 -7.43 14.37
C TYR A 341 22.99 -6.85 14.57
N ASP A 342 24.00 -7.63 14.20
CA ASP A 342 25.39 -7.21 14.05
C ASP A 342 25.83 -7.45 12.60
N LEU A 343 26.44 -6.44 11.99
CA LEU A 343 26.88 -6.45 10.60
C LEU A 343 27.96 -7.50 10.34
N MET A 344 28.79 -7.85 11.33
CA MET A 344 29.82 -8.89 11.15
C MET A 344 29.22 -10.30 11.07
N THR A 345 28.03 -10.50 11.63
CA THR A 345 27.44 -11.84 11.82
C THR A 345 26.14 -12.06 11.06
N ILE A 346 25.53 -11.02 10.49
CA ILE A 346 24.28 -11.10 9.72
C ILE A 346 24.38 -12.09 8.55
N GLY A 347 23.27 -12.78 8.24
CA GLY A 347 23.19 -13.77 7.16
C GLY A 347 22.78 -15.19 7.60
N PRO A 348 23.12 -16.22 6.79
CA PRO A 348 22.77 -17.60 7.06
C PRO A 348 23.43 -18.15 8.33
N GLU A 349 22.68 -18.95 9.11
CA GLU A 349 23.16 -19.51 10.37
C GLU A 349 24.51 -20.27 10.28
N PRO A 350 24.78 -21.09 9.23
CA PRO A 350 26.06 -21.80 9.11
C PRO A 350 27.29 -20.90 8.88
N GLN A 351 27.06 -19.64 8.51
CA GLN A 351 28.08 -18.61 8.27
C GLN A 351 28.08 -17.53 9.37
N ARG A 352 27.25 -17.70 10.39
CA ARG A 352 27.27 -16.87 11.59
C ARG A 352 28.63 -17.07 12.28
N GLU A 353 29.27 -15.97 12.67
CA GLU A 353 30.59 -15.92 13.34
C GLU A 353 31.82 -16.36 12.51
N LYS A 354 31.66 -16.72 11.23
CA LYS A 354 32.78 -17.06 10.34
C LYS A 354 33.28 -15.84 9.56
N GLY A 355 34.56 -15.86 9.21
CA GLY A 355 35.18 -14.89 8.29
C GLY A 355 35.61 -13.57 8.92
N ARG A 356 35.71 -13.49 10.25
CA ARG A 356 35.96 -12.23 10.96
C ARG A 356 37.28 -11.58 10.54
N ASP A 357 38.37 -12.34 10.48
CA ASP A 357 39.70 -11.80 10.12
C ASP A 357 39.78 -11.38 8.65
N GLU A 358 39.23 -12.21 7.74
CA GLU A 358 39.11 -11.88 6.31
C GLU A 358 38.31 -10.58 6.11
N MET A 359 37.19 -10.44 6.83
CA MET A 359 36.37 -9.23 6.77
C MET A 359 37.09 -8.01 7.34
N MET A 360 37.86 -8.15 8.43
CA MET A 360 38.62 -7.02 8.99
C MET A 360 39.68 -6.53 8.00
N SER A 361 40.40 -7.43 7.34
CA SER A 361 41.37 -7.07 6.30
C SER A 361 40.69 -6.38 5.11
N ASP A 362 39.54 -6.89 4.65
CA ASP A 362 38.79 -6.28 3.55
C ASP A 362 38.26 -4.87 3.93
N MET A 363 37.83 -4.68 5.18
CA MET A 363 37.41 -3.38 5.70
C MET A 363 38.53 -2.33 5.64
N GLU A 364 39.76 -2.69 6.00
CA GLU A 364 40.90 -1.78 5.92
C GLU A 364 41.14 -1.31 4.49
N VAL A 365 41.07 -2.23 3.52
CA VAL A 365 41.20 -1.92 2.09
C VAL A 365 40.08 -1.00 1.61
N ILE A 366 38.83 -1.29 1.97
CA ILE A 366 37.66 -0.48 1.58
C ILE A 366 37.77 0.94 2.17
N LYS A 367 38.13 1.07 3.45
CA LYS A 367 38.31 2.38 4.09
C LYS A 367 39.46 3.17 3.49
N ALA A 368 40.58 2.52 3.17
CA ALA A 368 41.70 3.17 2.49
C ALA A 368 41.28 3.74 1.13
N ARG A 369 40.49 3.00 0.34
CA ARG A 369 39.92 3.50 -0.92
C ARG A 369 38.96 4.68 -0.70
N GLY A 370 38.13 4.62 0.34
CA GLY A 370 37.25 5.70 0.76
C GLY A 370 38.02 7.00 1.05
N ALA A 371 39.10 6.90 1.83
CA ALA A 371 39.95 8.04 2.21
C ALA A 371 40.70 8.65 1.00
N VAL A 372 41.24 7.82 0.09
CA VAL A 372 41.95 8.29 -1.11
C VAL A 372 41.02 9.07 -2.06
N THR A 373 39.75 8.70 -2.13
CA THR A 373 38.79 9.35 -3.02
C THR A 373 38.34 10.72 -2.49
N LEU A 374 38.52 11.01 -1.19
CA LEU A 374 38.31 12.33 -0.59
C LEU A 374 39.48 13.30 -0.82
N GLY A 375 40.71 12.78 -1.00
CA GLY A 375 41.93 13.59 -1.13
C GLY A 375 42.32 14.01 -2.56
N LYS A 376 41.69 13.46 -3.60
CA LYS A 376 42.01 13.78 -5.01
C LYS A 376 40.93 14.64 -5.67
N SER A 377 40.86 15.91 -5.27
CA SER A 377 40.20 16.99 -6.02
C SER A 377 41.20 17.83 -6.82
N SER A 378 42.26 17.22 -7.36
CA SER A 378 43.15 17.83 -8.36
C SER A 378 43.70 16.78 -9.35
N GLN A 379 43.41 17.03 -10.62
CA GLN A 379 43.93 16.49 -11.89
C GLN A 379 44.77 15.18 -11.98
N ARG A 380 44.31 14.36 -12.95
CA ARG A 380 45.05 13.53 -13.96
C ARG A 380 45.63 12.15 -13.58
N ARG A 381 45.31 11.21 -14.49
CA ARG A 381 45.92 9.89 -14.83
C ARG A 381 45.98 8.83 -13.73
N ALA A 382 45.10 7.84 -13.83
CA ALA A 382 45.38 6.49 -13.34
C ALA A 382 45.92 5.64 -14.52
N LYS A 383 47.24 5.44 -14.56
CA LYS A 383 47.84 4.26 -15.20
C LYS A 383 48.53 3.46 -14.10
N HIS A 384 48.20 2.17 -14.08
CA HIS A 384 48.88 1.07 -13.40
C HIS A 384 48.89 1.05 -11.87
N LEU A 385 48.09 0.14 -11.31
CA LEU A 385 48.50 -0.68 -10.18
C LEU A 385 47.70 -2.00 -10.19
N GLN A 386 48.16 -2.91 -11.05
CA GLN A 386 48.01 -4.35 -10.88
C GLN A 386 49.41 -4.93 -11.03
N ARG A 387 50.02 -5.38 -9.93
CA ARG A 387 50.90 -6.56 -9.85
C ARG A 387 51.25 -6.90 -8.39
N PRO A 388 51.52 -8.18 -8.08
CA PRO A 388 51.53 -8.71 -6.72
C PRO A 388 52.89 -8.61 -6.03
N LEU A 389 52.84 -8.80 -4.71
CA LEU A 389 53.90 -8.78 -3.69
C LEU A 389 55.19 -9.53 -4.08
N THR A 390 56.34 -8.86 -3.96
CA THR A 390 57.64 -9.45 -3.56
C THR A 390 58.51 -8.43 -2.80
N SER A 391 59.33 -8.97 -1.90
CA SER A 391 60.14 -8.34 -0.85
C SER A 391 61.36 -7.51 -1.32
N ARG A 392 61.70 -6.43 -0.59
CA ARG A 392 63.01 -6.11 0.06
C ARG A 392 63.27 -4.59 0.21
N ASN A 393 63.67 -4.21 1.43
CA ASN A 393 64.60 -3.15 1.88
C ASN A 393 64.64 -1.74 1.24
N LEU A 394 64.28 -0.73 2.06
CA LEU A 394 64.99 0.53 2.47
C LEU A 394 65.82 1.36 1.44
N PRO A 395 66.10 2.69 1.66
CA PRO A 395 65.74 3.58 2.78
C PRO A 395 65.21 4.98 2.38
N ALA A 396 64.98 5.76 3.43
CA ALA A 396 64.52 7.14 3.55
C ALA A 396 65.29 8.21 2.74
N TYR A 397 64.59 9.32 2.49
CA TYR A 397 65.17 10.66 2.58
C TYR A 397 64.14 11.66 3.14
N GLU A 398 64.72 12.59 3.86
CA GLU A 398 64.26 13.53 4.86
C GLU A 398 63.71 14.87 4.30
N TRP A 399 62.89 15.53 5.15
CA TRP A 399 62.75 16.98 5.42
C TRP A 399 62.55 17.97 4.22
N THR A 400 61.83 19.10 4.26
CA THR A 400 61.54 20.09 5.33
C THR A 400 60.56 21.14 4.77
N SER A 401 59.92 21.91 5.68
CA SER A 401 59.48 23.31 5.52
C SER A 401 58.17 23.58 4.74
N GLY A 402 57.23 24.42 5.19
CA GLY A 402 57.26 25.38 6.29
C GLY A 402 55.86 25.95 6.58
N TYR A 403 55.75 26.45 7.81
CA TYR A 403 54.63 27.18 8.43
C TYR A 403 54.43 28.58 7.83
N ASP A 404 53.18 29.06 7.79
CA ASP A 404 52.74 30.38 8.30
C ASP A 404 51.19 30.44 8.22
N GLN A 405 50.47 30.50 9.37
CA GLN A 405 49.88 31.71 9.99
C GLN A 405 48.94 32.48 9.02
N THR A 406 47.67 32.80 9.32
CA THR A 406 47.07 33.27 10.57
C THR A 406 45.53 33.31 10.47
N GLU A 407 44.90 33.41 11.64
CA GLU A 407 43.47 33.47 11.97
C GLU A 407 42.74 34.81 11.70
N GLN A 408 41.40 34.70 11.54
CA GLN A 408 40.29 35.58 11.98
C GLN A 408 40.01 36.99 11.37
N LEU A 409 38.71 37.19 10.99
CA LEU A 409 37.80 38.36 11.15
C LEU A 409 36.74 38.40 10.00
N VAL A 410 35.42 38.20 10.23
CA VAL A 410 34.34 39.13 10.66
C VAL A 410 33.92 40.21 9.63
N LYS A 411 32.63 40.14 9.22
CA LYS A 411 31.68 41.18 8.68
C LYS A 411 32.16 42.19 7.62
N ALA A 412 31.48 42.23 6.46
CA ALA A 412 30.87 43.46 5.90
C ALA A 412 29.98 43.18 4.67
N SER A 413 28.88 43.91 4.62
CA SER A 413 27.80 43.98 3.63
C SER A 413 28.15 44.85 2.39
N PHE A 414 27.48 44.68 1.23
CA PHE A 414 26.67 45.71 0.52
C PHE A 414 26.31 45.39 -0.97
N ARG A 415 25.01 45.52 -1.28
CA ARG A 415 24.32 46.18 -2.42
C ARG A 415 24.63 45.91 -3.92
N CYS A 416 23.55 45.43 -4.57
CA CYS A 416 22.75 46.05 -5.65
C CYS A 416 23.24 46.18 -7.12
N LEU A 417 22.23 45.98 -7.99
CA LEU A 417 22.05 46.39 -9.40
C LEU A 417 22.91 45.64 -10.42
N SER A 418 22.51 45.44 -11.66
CA SER A 418 21.25 45.41 -12.41
C SER A 418 21.69 44.87 -13.78
N GLY A 419 20.83 44.16 -14.51
CA GLY A 419 21.23 43.66 -15.82
C GLY A 419 20.13 42.87 -16.49
N GLY A 420 19.17 43.59 -17.07
CA GLY A 420 18.22 43.04 -18.01
C GLY A 420 18.89 42.67 -19.33
N GLY A 421 18.39 41.61 -19.97
CA GLY A 421 18.77 41.18 -21.31
C GLY A 421 17.75 40.16 -21.82
N HIS A 422 16.74 40.65 -22.54
CA HIS A 422 15.76 39.86 -23.28
C HIS A 422 16.38 39.26 -24.54
N VAL A 423 16.19 37.95 -24.79
CA VAL A 423 16.14 37.37 -26.15
C VAL A 423 15.06 36.28 -26.21
N HIS A 424 14.07 36.52 -27.07
CA HIS A 424 13.05 35.65 -27.67
C HIS A 424 13.68 34.44 -28.41
N ALA A 425 13.07 33.29 -28.73
CA ALA A 425 11.71 32.75 -28.70
C ALA A 425 11.76 31.23 -29.08
N HIS A 426 10.57 30.60 -29.06
CA HIS A 426 10.11 29.38 -29.76
C HIS A 426 10.04 28.02 -29.00
N ASN A 427 8.90 27.83 -28.29
CA ASN A 427 7.80 26.83 -28.47
C ASN A 427 8.03 25.52 -29.30
N PRO A 428 7.13 24.51 -29.24
CA PRO A 428 6.05 24.15 -28.28
C PRO A 428 6.07 22.62 -27.89
N ILE A 429 5.28 22.09 -26.94
CA ILE A 429 3.98 21.41 -27.16
C ILE A 429 3.31 21.05 -25.79
N ARG A 430 2.00 21.31 -25.76
CA ARG A 430 0.96 21.21 -24.70
C ARG A 430 0.56 19.75 -24.36
N TYR A 431 0.30 19.38 -23.11
CA TYR A 431 -0.94 19.42 -22.28
C TYR A 431 -2.17 18.59 -22.72
N THR A 432 -2.61 17.72 -21.81
CA THR A 432 -3.98 17.26 -21.47
C THR A 432 -3.82 16.44 -20.16
N CYS A 433 -4.60 16.50 -19.08
CA CYS A 433 -5.94 16.98 -18.75
C CYS A 433 -5.97 17.46 -17.28
N ILE A 434 -6.76 18.50 -17.01
CA ILE A 434 -7.19 18.96 -15.69
C ILE A 434 -8.67 18.62 -15.55
N GLY A 435 -9.05 17.97 -14.46
CA GLY A 435 -10.46 17.69 -14.16
C GLY A 435 -10.65 16.75 -12.98
N LEU A 436 -10.26 17.16 -11.76
CA LEU A 436 -10.85 16.66 -10.49
C LEU A 436 -10.39 17.37 -9.20
N GLN A 437 -9.80 18.58 -9.25
CA GLN A 437 -9.18 19.22 -8.06
C GLN A 437 -9.94 20.46 -7.53
N THR A 438 -11.10 20.82 -8.09
CA THR A 438 -11.80 22.07 -7.73
C THR A 438 -12.87 21.91 -6.65
N LEU A 439 -13.02 20.74 -6.03
CA LEU A 439 -14.09 20.48 -5.04
C LEU A 439 -13.66 20.58 -3.56
N LEU A 440 -12.41 20.93 -3.24
CA LEU A 440 -11.92 20.86 -1.84
C LEU A 440 -11.20 22.11 -1.29
N ASN A 441 -11.10 23.23 -2.01
CA ASN A 441 -10.36 24.42 -1.54
C ASN A 441 -11.22 25.67 -1.29
N ILE A 442 -12.44 25.52 -0.76
CA ILE A 442 -13.20 26.65 -0.21
C ILE A 442 -13.77 26.24 1.14
N CYS A 443 -12.92 26.14 2.15
CA CYS A 443 -13.29 26.17 3.57
C CYS A 443 -11.98 26.32 4.35
N ASP A 444 -11.55 27.56 4.62
CA ASP A 444 -10.87 27.88 5.88
C ASP A 444 -10.79 29.41 6.11
N ASN A 445 -11.49 29.81 7.18
CA ASN A 445 -11.36 30.99 8.04
C ASN A 445 -12.22 32.27 7.83
N PRO A 446 -12.73 32.89 8.93
CA PRO A 446 -13.70 33.98 8.90
C PRO A 446 -13.14 35.36 9.39
N TRP A 447 -13.49 36.44 8.66
CA TRP A 447 -13.47 37.90 9.00
C TRP A 447 -12.13 38.64 9.25
N PRO A 448 -12.05 40.00 9.14
CA PRO A 448 -13.00 41.00 8.60
C PRO A 448 -12.43 41.90 7.48
N ILE A 449 -13.32 42.72 6.93
CA ILE A 449 -13.16 43.74 5.90
C ILE A 449 -12.14 44.81 6.33
N ASP A 450 -11.20 45.16 5.45
CA ASP A 450 -10.68 46.54 5.40
C ASP A 450 -10.35 46.98 3.97
N ARG A 451 -10.81 48.18 3.62
CA ARG A 451 -10.62 48.82 2.31
C ARG A 451 -9.25 49.47 2.29
N THR A 452 -8.35 49.03 1.41
CA THR A 452 -7.19 49.84 1.02
C THR A 452 -6.97 49.80 -0.49
N VAL A 453 -7.21 50.97 -1.08
CA VAL A 453 -6.83 51.43 -2.41
C VAL A 453 -5.34 51.17 -2.64
N ILE A 454 -4.98 50.53 -3.76
CA ILE A 454 -3.61 50.55 -4.28
C ILE A 454 -3.67 51.10 -5.71
N ASP A 455 -3.16 52.32 -5.82
CA ASP A 455 -2.80 53.02 -7.04
C ASP A 455 -1.71 52.25 -7.79
N LEU A 456 -1.92 51.98 -9.09
CA LEU A 456 -0.85 51.56 -9.99
C LEU A 456 -0.82 52.51 -11.19
N LYS A 457 0.16 53.41 -11.16
CA LYS A 457 0.53 54.30 -12.26
C LYS A 457 1.40 53.53 -13.27
N GLU A 458 1.05 53.69 -14.53
CA GLU A 458 1.46 52.94 -15.72
C GLU A 458 2.96 52.98 -16.05
N GLN A 459 3.48 51.88 -16.62
CA GLN A 459 4.47 51.90 -17.70
C GLN A 459 4.07 50.88 -18.79
N GLY A 460 3.91 51.40 -20.01
CA GLY A 460 3.13 50.86 -21.14
C GLY A 460 3.49 49.50 -21.75
N ASN A 461 2.45 48.74 -22.13
CA ASN A 461 2.19 48.24 -23.50
C ASN A 461 0.73 47.68 -23.62
N PRO A 462 0.16 47.42 -24.81
CA PRO A 462 -1.13 47.95 -25.24
C PRO A 462 -2.28 46.95 -25.00
N TYR A 463 -3.11 47.22 -24.00
CA TYR A 463 -4.41 46.57 -23.90
C TYR A 463 -5.48 47.65 -23.73
N ARG A 464 -6.18 47.97 -24.83
CA ARG A 464 -7.42 48.77 -24.77
C ARG A 464 -8.52 47.87 -24.22
N ILE A 465 -8.87 48.08 -22.96
CA ILE A 465 -10.11 47.57 -22.38
C ILE A 465 -11.19 48.60 -22.74
N PHE A 466 -12.10 48.24 -23.65
CA PHE A 466 -13.33 49.01 -23.82
C PHE A 466 -14.36 48.52 -22.80
N PRO A 467 -14.91 49.37 -21.93
CA PRO A 467 -16.13 49.03 -21.22
C PRO A 467 -17.27 49.09 -22.24
N SER A 468 -17.84 47.95 -22.61
CA SER A 468 -19.13 47.95 -23.29
C SER A 468 -20.21 48.24 -22.25
N SER A 469 -20.69 49.48 -22.24
CA SER A 469 -21.92 49.86 -21.59
C SER A 469 -23.08 49.16 -22.30
N THR A 470 -23.62 48.13 -21.67
CA THR A 470 -25.04 47.78 -21.80
C THR A 470 -25.40 46.85 -20.64
N SER A 471 -26.40 47.29 -19.88
CA SER A 471 -27.01 46.61 -18.75
C SER A 471 -27.31 45.14 -19.05
N THR A 472 -26.89 44.23 -18.17
CA THR A 472 -27.67 43.24 -17.38
C THR A 472 -26.69 42.15 -16.88
N SER A 473 -26.85 41.77 -15.60
CA SER A 473 -26.17 40.70 -14.86
C SER A 473 -25.35 39.66 -15.66
N ALA A 474 -24.02 39.80 -15.65
CA ALA A 474 -23.01 38.74 -15.68
C ALA A 474 -21.63 39.39 -15.88
N SER A 475 -20.71 39.26 -14.93
CA SER A 475 -19.30 39.58 -15.17
C SER A 475 -18.70 38.52 -16.11
N GLN A 476 -18.84 38.73 -17.42
CA GLN A 476 -18.22 37.89 -18.44
C GLN A 476 -16.75 38.28 -18.62
N VAL A 477 -15.83 37.38 -18.25
CA VAL A 477 -14.42 37.51 -18.65
C VAL A 477 -14.23 36.73 -19.95
N LYS A 478 -14.12 37.48 -21.06
CA LYS A 478 -13.88 36.91 -22.39
C LYS A 478 -12.36 36.83 -22.63
N VAL A 479 -11.77 35.64 -22.43
CA VAL A 479 -10.40 35.38 -22.86
C VAL A 479 -10.44 34.86 -24.29
N VAL A 480 -10.08 35.71 -25.25
CA VAL A 480 -9.89 35.31 -26.65
C VAL A 480 -8.48 34.75 -26.79
N LEU A 481 -8.38 33.43 -27.00
CA LEU A 481 -7.16 32.80 -27.50
C LEU A 481 -7.36 32.54 -28.99
N ASP A 482 -6.53 33.16 -29.81
CA ASP A 482 -6.50 32.90 -31.26
C ASP A 482 -6.24 31.41 -31.53
N GLY A 483 -7.10 30.80 -32.33
CA GLY A 483 -6.76 29.60 -33.12
C GLY A 483 -7.49 28.29 -32.85
N ILE A 484 -8.34 28.14 -31.83
CA ILE A 484 -9.18 26.93 -31.68
C ILE A 484 -10.58 27.34 -31.21
N ARG A 485 -11.60 27.15 -32.06
CA ARG A 485 -13.02 27.33 -31.71
C ARG A 485 -13.44 26.25 -30.71
N GLY A 486 -13.23 26.51 -29.43
CA GLY A 486 -13.76 25.74 -28.30
C GLY A 486 -13.94 26.66 -27.11
N VAL A 487 -15.18 27.12 -26.88
CA VAL A 487 -15.53 27.93 -25.72
C VAL A 487 -15.60 27.00 -24.51
N ILE A 488 -14.62 27.07 -23.60
CA ILE A 488 -14.74 26.49 -22.26
C ILE A 488 -15.09 27.65 -21.33
N THR A 489 -16.38 27.81 -21.06
CA THR A 489 -16.88 28.66 -19.99
C THR A 489 -16.63 27.96 -18.65
N VAL A 490 -15.67 28.47 -17.87
CA VAL A 490 -15.60 28.16 -16.44
C VAL A 490 -16.61 29.07 -15.75
N VAL A 491 -17.85 28.60 -15.64
CA VAL A 491 -18.89 29.25 -14.84
C VAL A 491 -18.54 28.99 -13.37
N MET A 492 -18.33 30.05 -12.58
CA MET A 492 -18.39 29.95 -11.11
C MET A 492 -19.78 29.41 -10.78
N ALA A 493 -19.88 28.14 -10.38
CA ALA A 493 -21.15 27.44 -10.34
C ALA A 493 -22.08 28.02 -9.25
N ASP A 494 -23.20 28.61 -9.69
CA ASP A 494 -24.32 28.94 -8.81
C ASP A 494 -24.74 27.72 -7.98
N LYS A 495 -25.17 27.94 -6.73
CA LYS A 495 -25.60 26.85 -5.81
C LYS A 495 -26.70 25.97 -6.44
N SER A 496 -27.54 26.55 -7.29
CA SER A 496 -28.56 25.87 -8.09
C SER A 496 -27.98 24.77 -9.00
N VAL A 497 -26.85 25.01 -9.67
CA VAL A 497 -26.17 24.04 -10.53
C VAL A 497 -25.64 22.86 -9.71
N GLN A 498 -25.11 23.13 -8.52
CA GLN A 498 -24.60 22.09 -7.63
C GLN A 498 -25.70 21.12 -7.18
N ILE A 499 -26.90 21.64 -6.90
CA ILE A 499 -28.08 20.83 -6.56
C ILE A 499 -28.46 19.91 -7.72
N VAL A 500 -28.58 20.46 -8.94
CA VAL A 500 -28.98 19.70 -10.13
C VAL A 500 -27.97 18.60 -10.48
N VAL A 501 -26.67 18.91 -10.43
CA VAL A 501 -25.60 17.95 -10.69
C VAL A 501 -25.63 16.82 -9.66
N THR A 502 -25.75 17.16 -8.37
CA THR A 502 -25.80 16.17 -7.29
C THR A 502 -27.00 15.24 -7.47
N ALA A 503 -28.19 15.79 -7.69
CA ALA A 503 -29.41 15.01 -7.87
C ALA A 503 -29.34 14.08 -9.08
N SER A 504 -28.82 14.57 -10.21
CA SER A 504 -28.68 13.78 -11.45
C SER A 504 -27.71 12.61 -11.29
N VAL A 505 -26.59 12.81 -10.60
CA VAL A 505 -25.60 11.75 -10.35
C VAL A 505 -26.18 10.65 -9.45
N PHE A 506 -26.83 11.03 -8.34
CA PHE A 506 -27.43 10.04 -7.44
C PHE A 506 -28.62 9.32 -8.07
N LEU A 507 -29.37 9.98 -8.97
CA LEU A 507 -30.44 9.34 -9.73
C LEU A 507 -29.89 8.18 -10.57
N LEU A 508 -28.85 8.44 -11.36
CA LEU A 508 -28.21 7.43 -12.22
C LEU A 508 -27.64 6.27 -11.40
N LEU A 509 -26.90 6.59 -10.34
CA LEU A 509 -26.22 5.58 -9.52
C LEU A 509 -27.21 4.73 -8.71
N ALA A 510 -28.28 5.33 -8.16
CA ALA A 510 -29.30 4.61 -7.42
C ALA A 510 -30.06 3.63 -8.34
N TRP A 511 -30.46 4.07 -9.53
CA TRP A 511 -31.11 3.21 -10.52
C TRP A 511 -30.24 2.04 -10.94
N LEU A 512 -28.95 2.30 -11.24
CA LEU A 512 -28.01 1.24 -11.61
C LEU A 512 -27.83 0.22 -10.46
N ALA A 513 -27.62 0.70 -9.24
CA ALA A 513 -27.37 -0.14 -8.08
C ALA A 513 -28.58 -1.00 -7.71
N VAL A 514 -29.78 -0.41 -7.65
CA VAL A 514 -31.02 -1.13 -7.29
C VAL A 514 -31.45 -2.08 -8.41
N SER A 515 -31.32 -1.70 -9.68
CA SER A 515 -31.62 -2.60 -10.80
C SER A 515 -30.75 -3.86 -10.76
N LEU A 516 -29.45 -3.68 -10.48
CA LEU A 516 -28.52 -4.80 -10.36
C LEU A 516 -28.85 -5.67 -9.14
N ARG A 517 -29.25 -5.06 -8.02
CA ARG A 517 -29.77 -5.77 -6.84
C ARG A 517 -30.99 -6.61 -7.19
N VAL A 518 -31.99 -6.03 -7.85
CA VAL A 518 -33.22 -6.73 -8.26
C VAL A 518 -32.87 -7.91 -9.17
N TYR A 519 -32.05 -7.70 -10.19
CA TYR A 519 -31.58 -8.78 -11.08
C TYR A 519 -30.89 -9.92 -10.31
N CYS A 520 -30.00 -9.60 -9.36
CA CYS A 520 -29.35 -10.60 -8.52
C CYS A 520 -30.37 -11.40 -7.68
N ARG A 521 -31.38 -10.74 -7.14
CA ARG A 521 -32.34 -11.38 -6.21
C ARG A 521 -33.42 -12.16 -6.93
N THR A 522 -33.92 -11.68 -8.06
CA THR A 522 -34.99 -12.33 -8.84
C THR A 522 -34.42 -13.40 -9.76
N ALA A 523 -33.42 -13.09 -10.58
CA ALA A 523 -32.94 -13.99 -11.62
C ALA A 523 -31.87 -14.98 -11.13
N LEU A 524 -30.95 -14.52 -10.27
CA LEU A 524 -29.78 -15.31 -9.87
C LEU A 524 -30.01 -16.14 -8.60
N VAL A 525 -30.43 -15.49 -7.51
CA VAL A 525 -30.66 -16.15 -6.20
C VAL A 525 -32.08 -16.72 -6.10
N ARG A 526 -33.02 -16.21 -6.92
CA ARG A 526 -34.45 -16.59 -6.91
C ARG A 526 -35.08 -16.51 -5.51
N SER A 527 -34.69 -15.51 -4.73
CA SER A 527 -35.20 -15.30 -3.37
C SER A 527 -35.31 -13.81 -3.08
N VAL A 528 -36.52 -13.28 -3.22
CA VAL A 528 -36.86 -11.89 -2.95
C VAL A 528 -37.25 -11.75 -1.49
N GLY A 529 -36.49 -10.94 -0.74
CA GLY A 529 -36.82 -10.62 0.65
C GLY A 529 -37.78 -9.43 0.76
N SER A 530 -38.34 -9.23 1.96
CA SER A 530 -39.10 -8.00 2.25
C SER A 530 -38.23 -6.75 2.15
N ASP A 531 -36.93 -6.86 2.43
CA ASP A 531 -35.96 -5.77 2.27
C ASP A 531 -35.84 -5.29 0.83
N ASP A 532 -35.91 -6.22 -0.14
CA ASP A 532 -35.85 -5.90 -1.57
C ASP A 532 -37.10 -5.14 -2.03
N LYS A 533 -38.30 -5.53 -1.57
CA LYS A 533 -39.56 -4.84 -1.89
C LYS A 533 -39.55 -3.41 -1.36
N ILE A 534 -39.11 -3.22 -0.12
CA ILE A 534 -39.00 -1.91 0.52
C ILE A 534 -37.94 -1.04 -0.20
N MET A 535 -36.84 -1.64 -0.66
CA MET A 535 -35.80 -0.93 -1.42
C MET A 535 -36.32 -0.44 -2.79
N VAL A 536 -37.11 -1.25 -3.49
CA VAL A 536 -37.75 -0.83 -4.75
C VAL A 536 -38.77 0.27 -4.52
N PHE A 537 -39.58 0.17 -3.46
CA PHE A 537 -40.52 1.22 -3.08
C PHE A 537 -39.79 2.53 -2.73
N LEU A 538 -38.70 2.45 -1.97
CA LEU A 538 -37.82 3.57 -1.68
C LEU A 538 -37.25 4.19 -2.97
N LEU A 539 -36.81 3.39 -3.94
CA LEU A 539 -36.31 3.92 -5.22
C LEU A 539 -37.35 4.78 -5.94
N VAL A 540 -38.63 4.38 -5.93
CA VAL A 540 -39.72 5.15 -6.55
C VAL A 540 -39.90 6.50 -5.87
N ILE A 541 -39.99 6.51 -4.53
CA ILE A 541 -40.12 7.74 -3.74
C ILE A 541 -38.90 8.64 -3.92
N PHE A 542 -37.70 8.08 -3.85
CA PHE A 542 -36.44 8.80 -4.02
C PHE A 542 -36.29 9.36 -5.45
N THR A 543 -36.78 8.65 -6.46
CA THR A 543 -36.83 9.18 -7.84
C THR A 543 -37.74 10.40 -7.94
N GLY A 544 -38.93 10.36 -7.32
CA GLY A 544 -39.82 11.52 -7.23
C GLY A 544 -39.16 12.72 -6.54
N TYR A 545 -38.49 12.47 -5.42
CA TYR A 545 -37.69 13.47 -4.70
C TYR A 545 -36.61 14.10 -5.60
N LEU A 546 -35.80 13.30 -6.28
CA LEU A 546 -34.73 13.80 -7.15
C LEU A 546 -35.26 14.57 -8.37
N MET A 547 -36.36 14.13 -8.98
CA MET A 547 -36.97 14.82 -10.12
C MET A 547 -37.51 16.20 -9.71
N LEU A 548 -38.20 16.29 -8.56
CA LEU A 548 -38.66 17.56 -8.01
C LEU A 548 -37.48 18.45 -7.61
N GLN A 549 -36.38 17.88 -7.10
CA GLN A 549 -35.18 18.63 -6.74
C GLN A 549 -34.46 19.21 -7.97
N ILE A 550 -34.39 18.45 -9.07
CA ILE A 550 -33.85 18.92 -10.36
C ILE A 550 -34.74 20.04 -10.93
N TYR A 551 -36.06 19.87 -10.88
CA TYR A 551 -37.01 20.90 -11.30
C TYR A 551 -36.84 22.18 -10.48
N GLY A 552 -36.75 22.07 -9.16
CA GLY A 552 -36.55 23.22 -8.29
C GLY A 552 -35.21 23.91 -8.47
N GLY A 553 -34.12 23.14 -8.63
CA GLY A 553 -32.78 23.72 -8.87
C GLY A 553 -32.67 24.46 -10.21
N THR A 554 -33.45 24.08 -11.22
CA THR A 554 -33.47 24.79 -12.51
C THR A 554 -34.33 26.06 -12.49
N HIS A 555 -35.39 26.09 -11.66
CA HIS A 555 -36.39 27.16 -11.66
C HIS A 555 -36.25 28.18 -10.53
N GLY A 556 -35.51 27.90 -9.44
CA GLY A 556 -35.26 28.95 -8.43
C GLY A 556 -34.61 28.53 -7.11
N ILE A 557 -34.56 27.23 -6.76
CA ILE A 557 -33.83 26.78 -5.57
C ILE A 557 -32.33 27.03 -5.76
N GLY A 558 -31.72 27.75 -4.82
CA GLY A 558 -30.30 28.14 -4.87
C GLY A 558 -30.00 29.46 -5.57
N ARG A 559 -31.03 30.26 -5.89
CA ARG A 559 -30.92 31.68 -6.24
C ARG A 559 -31.33 32.56 -5.04
N ARG A 560 -30.87 33.81 -5.03
CA ARG A 560 -31.22 34.80 -4.00
C ARG A 560 -32.64 35.34 -4.21
N ASP A 561 -33.28 35.81 -3.15
CA ASP A 561 -34.64 36.36 -3.20
C ASP A 561 -34.73 37.59 -4.11
N SER A 562 -33.63 38.35 -4.27
CA SER A 562 -33.55 39.50 -5.19
C SER A 562 -33.64 39.13 -6.68
N GLU A 563 -33.44 37.87 -7.03
CA GLU A 563 -33.38 37.37 -8.41
C GLU A 563 -34.66 36.63 -8.84
N ILE A 564 -35.64 36.50 -7.94
CA ILE A 564 -36.82 35.65 -8.12
C ILE A 564 -38.10 36.49 -7.97
N THR A 565 -39.09 36.29 -8.86
CA THR A 565 -40.39 36.96 -8.74
C THR A 565 -41.19 36.42 -7.55
N ALA A 566 -41.99 37.24 -6.88
CA ALA A 566 -42.79 36.81 -5.70
C ALA A 566 -43.66 35.56 -5.97
N GLY A 567 -44.24 35.42 -7.16
CA GLY A 567 -45.00 34.23 -7.56
C GLY A 567 -44.15 32.96 -7.75
N GLU A 568 -42.92 33.13 -8.25
CA GLU A 568 -41.96 32.03 -8.38
C GLU A 568 -41.44 31.59 -7.01
N LYS A 569 -41.17 32.54 -6.10
CA LYS A 569 -40.77 32.28 -4.71
C LYS A 569 -41.81 31.43 -3.97
N ARG A 570 -43.10 31.74 -4.11
CA ARG A 570 -44.20 30.92 -3.55
C ARG A 570 -44.14 29.47 -4.05
N THR A 571 -43.95 29.29 -5.36
CA THR A 571 -43.89 27.96 -5.98
C THR A 571 -42.65 27.18 -5.51
N MET A 572 -41.51 27.84 -5.39
CA MET A 572 -40.26 27.22 -4.92
C MET A 572 -40.32 26.84 -3.44
N LEU A 573 -40.96 27.65 -2.58
CA LEU A 573 -41.16 27.31 -1.17
C LEU A 573 -42.12 26.12 -1.00
N LEU A 574 -43.19 26.04 -1.80
CA LEU A 574 -44.07 24.87 -1.81
C LEU A 574 -43.32 23.61 -2.23
N LEU A 575 -42.49 23.71 -3.28
CA LEU A 575 -41.64 22.60 -3.74
C LEU A 575 -40.64 22.18 -2.66
N TRP A 576 -40.00 23.14 -1.98
CA TRP A 576 -39.08 22.87 -0.88
C TRP A 576 -39.74 22.13 0.27
N TRP A 577 -40.96 22.52 0.65
CA TRP A 577 -41.76 21.83 1.66
C TRP A 577 -42.04 20.37 1.29
N ILE A 578 -42.41 20.12 0.02
CA ILE A 578 -42.62 18.74 -0.48
C ILE A 578 -41.31 17.94 -0.45
N LEU A 579 -40.19 18.55 -0.86
CA LEU A 579 -38.88 17.92 -0.83
C LEU A 579 -38.45 17.53 0.59
N GLU A 580 -38.73 18.38 1.58
CA GLU A 580 -38.43 18.11 2.97
C GLU A 580 -39.19 16.86 3.48
N LEU A 581 -40.48 16.75 3.17
CA LEU A 581 -41.30 15.58 3.52
C LEU A 581 -40.79 14.29 2.85
N LEU A 582 -40.53 14.34 1.53
CA LEU A 582 -40.04 13.18 0.78
C LEU A 582 -38.66 12.71 1.25
N ASN A 583 -37.81 13.63 1.68
CA ASN A 583 -36.51 13.29 2.25
C ASN A 583 -36.64 12.52 3.58
N VAL A 584 -37.53 12.96 4.48
CA VAL A 584 -37.81 12.26 5.75
C VAL A 584 -38.34 10.86 5.48
N VAL A 585 -39.28 10.71 4.54
CA VAL A 585 -39.82 9.39 4.16
C VAL A 585 -38.73 8.50 3.57
N SER A 586 -37.87 9.04 2.70
CA SER A 586 -36.80 8.28 2.05
C SER A 586 -35.77 7.74 3.04
N THR A 587 -35.32 8.57 3.99
CA THR A 587 -34.36 8.18 5.04
C THR A 587 -34.94 7.12 5.98
N CYS A 588 -36.22 7.22 6.34
CA CYS A 588 -36.91 6.21 7.14
C CYS A 588 -37.00 4.86 6.41
N LEU A 589 -37.48 4.86 5.16
CA LEU A 589 -37.62 3.66 4.35
C LEU A 589 -36.28 2.95 4.10
N LEU A 590 -35.19 3.72 3.91
CA LEU A 590 -33.84 3.19 3.79
C LEU A 590 -33.44 2.38 5.03
N LYS A 591 -33.61 2.96 6.22
CA LYS A 591 -33.26 2.32 7.49
C LYS A 591 -34.12 1.10 7.77
N ILE A 592 -35.40 1.15 7.43
CA ILE A 592 -36.31 0.00 7.52
C ILE A 592 -35.82 -1.12 6.59
N SER A 593 -35.48 -0.82 5.33
CA SER A 593 -34.95 -1.82 4.38
C SER A 593 -33.66 -2.46 4.89
N VAL A 594 -32.69 -1.65 5.35
CA VAL A 594 -31.43 -2.14 5.93
C VAL A 594 -31.68 -2.98 7.19
N GLY A 595 -32.61 -2.56 8.05
CA GLY A 595 -33.01 -3.31 9.24
C GLY A 595 -33.58 -4.69 8.92
N TYR A 596 -34.50 -4.79 7.95
CA TYR A 596 -35.04 -6.07 7.50
C TYR A 596 -33.96 -6.97 6.86
N PHE A 597 -33.02 -6.38 6.13
CA PHE A 597 -31.89 -7.09 5.59
C PHE A 597 -30.98 -7.67 6.69
N LEU A 598 -30.70 -6.91 7.75
CA LEU A 598 -29.92 -7.39 8.90
C LEU A 598 -30.67 -8.44 9.73
N LEU A 599 -32.00 -8.32 9.90
CA LEU A 599 -32.81 -9.35 10.55
C LEU A 599 -32.73 -10.70 9.85
N ARG A 600 -32.55 -10.70 8.51
CA ARG A 600 -32.38 -11.91 7.72
C ARG A 600 -31.02 -12.59 7.96
N VAL A 601 -30.01 -11.82 8.38
CA VAL A 601 -28.62 -12.29 8.57
C VAL A 601 -28.33 -12.60 10.04
N ALA A 602 -29.00 -11.93 10.98
CA ALA A 602 -28.79 -12.11 12.41
C ALA A 602 -29.30 -13.49 12.89
N LEU A 603 -28.43 -14.23 13.58
CA LEU A 603 -28.75 -15.54 14.17
C LEU A 603 -29.03 -15.45 15.68
N ASP A 604 -28.34 -14.54 16.38
CA ASP A 604 -28.41 -14.43 17.84
C ASP A 604 -29.57 -13.53 18.30
N ARG A 605 -30.27 -13.96 19.35
CA ARG A 605 -31.41 -13.25 19.98
C ARG A 605 -31.12 -11.79 20.36
N PRO A 606 -30.01 -11.42 21.01
CA PRO A 606 -29.75 -10.02 21.36
C PRO A 606 -29.64 -9.12 20.14
N HIS A 607 -28.98 -9.58 19.06
CA HIS A 607 -28.87 -8.81 17.82
C HIS A 607 -30.24 -8.58 17.17
N ILE A 608 -31.12 -9.59 17.18
CA ILE A 608 -32.49 -9.48 16.66
C ILE A 608 -33.30 -8.44 17.44
N TRP A 609 -33.22 -8.45 18.78
CA TRP A 609 -33.92 -7.47 19.61
C TRP A 609 -33.41 -6.04 19.39
N ILE A 610 -32.09 -5.86 19.28
CA ILE A 610 -31.49 -4.54 18.97
C ILE A 610 -31.99 -4.04 17.61
N ILE A 611 -31.97 -4.89 16.56
CA ILE A 611 -32.42 -4.48 15.23
C ILE A 611 -33.91 -4.11 15.23
N ARG A 612 -34.76 -4.88 15.92
CA ARG A 612 -36.19 -4.55 16.05
C ARG A 612 -36.41 -3.23 16.78
N ALA A 613 -35.67 -2.99 17.87
CA ALA A 613 -35.73 -1.73 18.60
C ALA A 613 -35.33 -0.54 17.72
N LEU A 614 -34.30 -0.68 16.87
CA LEU A 614 -33.88 0.36 15.92
C LEU A 614 -34.93 0.63 14.84
N ILE A 615 -35.58 -0.41 14.30
CA ILE A 615 -36.64 -0.26 13.30
C ILE A 615 -37.84 0.48 13.93
N VAL A 616 -38.31 0.02 15.09
CA VAL A 616 -39.43 0.68 15.80
C VAL A 616 -39.07 2.12 16.16
N GLY A 617 -37.87 2.34 16.71
CA GLY A 617 -37.37 3.68 17.02
C GLY A 617 -37.33 4.60 15.81
N THR A 618 -36.88 4.09 14.65
CA THR A 618 -36.86 4.86 13.39
C THR A 618 -38.27 5.21 12.93
N VAL A 619 -39.22 4.28 13.03
CA VAL A 619 -40.62 4.53 12.63
C VAL A 619 -41.27 5.56 13.55
N VAL A 620 -41.15 5.39 14.87
CA VAL A 620 -41.73 6.32 15.85
C VAL A 620 -41.14 7.71 15.68
N PHE A 621 -39.82 7.81 15.70
CA PHE A 621 -39.13 9.10 15.60
C PHE A 621 -39.36 9.76 14.23
N GLY A 622 -39.23 8.99 13.15
CA GLY A 622 -39.45 9.48 11.79
C GLY A 622 -40.88 9.98 11.56
N THR A 623 -41.87 9.28 12.12
CA THR A 623 -43.28 9.71 12.05
C THR A 623 -43.50 10.99 12.84
N THR A 624 -42.97 11.10 14.06
CA THR A 624 -43.04 12.34 14.86
C THR A 624 -42.39 13.52 14.14
N TYR A 625 -41.20 13.33 13.56
CA TYR A 625 -40.50 14.37 12.81
C TYR A 625 -41.23 14.76 11.52
N LEU A 626 -41.80 13.79 10.80
CA LEU A 626 -42.62 14.03 9.61
C LEU A 626 -43.83 14.91 9.94
N PHE A 627 -44.56 14.61 11.01
CA PHE A 627 -45.71 15.41 11.44
C PHE A 627 -45.30 16.82 11.88
N MET A 628 -44.16 16.95 12.55
CA MET A 628 -43.62 18.25 12.93
C MET A 628 -43.37 19.13 11.69
N VAL A 629 -42.66 18.60 10.68
CA VAL A 629 -42.33 19.33 9.44
C VAL A 629 -43.60 19.62 8.63
N ALA A 630 -44.53 18.67 8.54
CA ALA A 630 -45.79 18.85 7.82
C ALA A 630 -46.65 19.97 8.42
N PHE A 631 -46.63 20.14 9.74
CA PHE A 631 -47.45 21.11 10.47
C PHE A 631 -46.65 22.24 11.13
N GLN A 632 -45.55 22.66 10.49
CA GLN A 632 -44.66 23.69 11.03
C GLN A 632 -45.23 25.13 10.98
N CYS A 633 -46.31 25.35 10.23
CA CYS A 633 -47.06 26.62 10.23
C CYS A 633 -48.55 26.36 10.38
N ARG A 634 -49.26 27.30 11.03
CA ARG A 634 -50.72 27.27 11.16
C ARG A 634 -51.31 28.61 10.69
N PRO A 635 -52.08 28.61 9.58
CA PRO A 635 -52.39 27.48 8.69
C PRO A 635 -51.15 27.05 7.85
N VAL A 636 -51.13 25.81 7.34
CA VAL A 636 -49.99 25.25 6.57
C VAL A 636 -49.59 26.12 5.36
N PRO A 637 -50.52 26.73 4.60
CA PRO A 637 -50.18 27.58 3.46
C PRO A 637 -49.33 28.80 3.78
N THR A 638 -49.32 29.25 5.04
CA THR A 638 -48.45 30.35 5.48
C THR A 638 -46.97 30.09 5.17
N TYR A 639 -46.53 28.83 5.14
CA TYR A 639 -45.15 28.47 4.81
C TYR A 639 -44.68 28.98 3.45
N TRP A 640 -45.51 28.86 2.41
CA TRP A 640 -45.16 29.27 1.05
C TRP A 640 -45.77 30.62 0.65
N GLU A 641 -46.81 31.09 1.34
CA GLU A 641 -47.46 32.38 1.05
C GLU A 641 -46.78 33.57 1.75
N GLU A 642 -46.38 33.41 3.01
CA GLU A 642 -45.77 34.48 3.81
C GLU A 642 -44.30 34.17 4.12
N GLY A 643 -43.96 32.89 4.29
CA GLY A 643 -42.60 32.41 4.47
C GLY A 643 -42.44 31.42 5.64
N PRO A 644 -41.30 30.72 5.71
CA PRO A 644 -41.07 29.66 6.69
C PRO A 644 -40.90 30.15 8.13
N ARG A 645 -40.68 31.46 8.35
CA ARG A 645 -40.29 32.06 9.64
C ARG A 645 -41.19 33.21 10.09
N THR A 646 -42.44 33.25 9.62
CA THR A 646 -43.39 34.31 9.97
C THR A 646 -43.70 34.30 11.48
N PRO A 647 -43.48 35.42 12.20
CA PRO A 647 -43.74 35.51 13.64
C PRO A 647 -45.20 35.22 13.97
N GLY A 648 -45.44 34.41 15.01
CA GLY A 648 -46.79 34.14 15.54
C GLY A 648 -47.66 33.13 14.77
N LYS A 649 -47.31 32.80 13.51
CA LYS A 649 -48.03 31.80 12.69
C LYS A 649 -47.25 30.49 12.50
N CYS A 650 -45.92 30.54 12.52
CA CYS A 650 -45.05 29.36 12.39
C CYS A 650 -44.35 29.02 13.73
N TRP A 651 -43.85 27.80 13.86
CA TRP A 651 -43.12 27.38 15.05
C TRP A 651 -41.88 28.27 15.29
N PRO A 652 -41.56 28.60 16.56
CA PRO A 652 -40.38 29.41 16.87
C PRO A 652 -39.09 28.76 16.36
N SER A 653 -38.16 29.57 15.84
CA SER A 653 -36.87 29.11 15.31
C SER A 653 -36.08 28.23 16.27
N ARG A 654 -36.18 28.51 17.59
CA ARG A 654 -35.58 27.71 18.64
C ARG A 654 -36.09 26.26 18.68
N VAL A 655 -37.41 26.05 18.50
CA VAL A 655 -38.00 24.71 18.54
C VAL A 655 -37.56 23.90 17.32
N ILE A 656 -37.59 24.52 16.14
CA ILE A 656 -37.13 23.87 14.90
C ILE A 656 -35.65 23.48 15.02
N TYR A 657 -34.80 24.38 15.50
CA TYR A 657 -33.37 24.10 15.72
C TYR A 657 -33.14 22.89 16.65
N ILE A 658 -33.76 22.89 17.84
CA ILE A 658 -33.59 21.82 18.84
C ILE A 658 -34.05 20.48 18.28
N MET A 659 -35.21 20.46 17.63
CA MET A 659 -35.77 19.22 17.09
C MET A 659 -34.98 18.68 15.90
N THR A 660 -34.49 19.54 15.00
CA THR A 660 -33.65 19.11 13.87
C THR A 660 -32.29 18.59 14.34
N ILE A 661 -31.70 19.16 15.40
CA ILE A 661 -30.49 18.61 16.02
C ILE A 661 -30.77 17.27 16.67
N ALA A 662 -31.83 17.15 17.46
CA ALA A 662 -32.21 15.88 18.09
C ALA A 662 -32.44 14.78 17.03
N ALA A 663 -33.11 15.14 15.93
CA ALA A 663 -33.28 14.26 14.77
C ALA A 663 -31.96 13.83 14.16
N THR A 664 -31.05 14.77 13.96
CA THR A 664 -29.73 14.47 13.39
C THR A 664 -28.94 13.53 14.30
N VAL A 665 -28.89 13.78 15.61
CA VAL A 665 -28.19 12.92 16.57
C VAL A 665 -28.76 11.50 16.59
N ILE A 666 -30.08 11.35 16.68
CA ILE A 666 -30.74 10.04 16.68
C ILE A 666 -30.46 9.32 15.36
N ASN A 667 -30.58 10.02 14.25
CA ASN A 667 -30.38 9.47 12.92
C ASN A 667 -28.94 8.99 12.72
N THR A 668 -27.94 9.81 13.06
CA THR A 668 -26.52 9.45 13.02
C THR A 668 -26.20 8.28 13.94
N SER A 669 -26.77 8.25 15.15
CA SER A 669 -26.56 7.14 16.09
C SER A 669 -27.09 5.81 15.54
N ALA A 670 -28.27 5.82 14.92
CA ALA A 670 -28.83 4.63 14.29
C ALA A 670 -27.93 4.10 13.16
N ASP A 671 -27.33 4.98 12.35
CA ASP A 671 -26.44 4.59 11.25
C ASP A 671 -25.15 3.94 11.76
N PHE A 672 -24.55 4.47 12.82
CA PHE A 672 -23.40 3.85 13.47
C PHE A 672 -23.75 2.48 14.04
N ILE A 673 -24.91 2.33 14.68
CA ILE A 673 -25.34 1.04 15.23
C ILE A 673 -25.60 0.04 14.10
N PHE A 674 -26.31 0.42 13.04
CA PHE A 674 -26.54 -0.43 11.87
C PHE A 674 -25.23 -0.83 11.17
N GLY A 675 -24.24 0.06 11.10
CA GLY A 675 -22.92 -0.23 10.52
C GLY A 675 -22.04 -1.12 11.40
N ALA A 676 -22.15 -1.03 12.73
CA ALA A 676 -21.38 -1.82 13.67
C ALA A 676 -21.94 -3.24 13.89
N LEU A 677 -23.26 -3.41 13.81
CA LEU A 677 -23.95 -4.70 14.01
C LEU A 677 -23.38 -5.86 13.17
N PRO A 678 -23.12 -5.70 11.86
CA PRO A 678 -22.47 -6.72 11.03
C PRO A 678 -21.16 -7.28 11.59
N TRP A 679 -20.34 -6.46 12.22
CA TRP A 679 -19.08 -6.90 12.82
C TRP A 679 -19.33 -7.88 13.97
N PHE A 680 -20.28 -7.55 14.84
CA PHE A 680 -20.65 -8.40 15.97
C PHE A 680 -21.29 -9.72 15.51
N ILE A 681 -22.19 -9.67 14.53
CA ILE A 681 -22.84 -10.86 13.95
C ILE A 681 -21.82 -11.81 13.31
N VAL A 682 -20.82 -11.27 12.58
CA VAL A 682 -19.82 -12.10 11.88
C VAL A 682 -18.74 -12.63 12.82
N ARG A 683 -18.49 -11.95 13.95
CA ARG A 683 -17.52 -12.40 14.96
C ARG A 683 -17.92 -13.75 15.56
N SER A 684 -19.21 -13.99 15.81
CA SER A 684 -19.72 -15.24 16.40
C SER A 684 -19.75 -16.43 15.41
N MET A 685 -19.65 -16.19 14.10
CA MET A 685 -19.68 -17.26 13.08
C MET A 685 -18.29 -17.88 12.82
N ASN A 686 -18.20 -19.20 12.65
CA ASN A 686 -16.96 -19.93 12.31
C ASN A 686 -16.58 -19.82 10.82
N LEU A 687 -16.41 -18.60 10.32
CA LEU A 687 -15.97 -18.33 8.94
C LEU A 687 -14.46 -18.05 8.84
N PRO A 688 -13.79 -18.40 7.73
CA PRO A 688 -12.43 -17.98 7.48
C PRO A 688 -12.35 -16.45 7.46
N ILE A 689 -11.35 -15.90 8.15
CA ILE A 689 -11.20 -14.45 8.44
C ILE A 689 -11.30 -13.59 7.18
N GLY A 690 -10.77 -14.07 6.05
CA GLY A 690 -10.88 -13.38 4.77
C GLY A 690 -12.31 -13.15 4.28
N THR A 691 -13.21 -14.11 4.49
CA THR A 691 -14.64 -13.97 4.18
C THR A 691 -15.33 -13.08 5.21
N LYS A 692 -14.92 -13.14 6.49
CA LYS A 692 -15.43 -12.24 7.53
C LYS A 692 -15.17 -10.79 7.20
N ILE A 693 -13.94 -10.44 6.82
CA ILE A 693 -13.54 -9.07 6.48
C ILE A 693 -14.34 -8.55 5.30
N VAL A 694 -14.49 -9.35 4.23
CA VAL A 694 -15.28 -8.93 3.06
C VAL A 694 -16.74 -8.66 3.43
N ILE A 695 -17.36 -9.52 4.24
CA ILE A 695 -18.74 -9.32 4.70
C ILE A 695 -18.84 -8.05 5.56
N VAL A 696 -17.90 -7.83 6.47
CA VAL A 696 -17.87 -6.64 7.33
C VAL A 696 -17.67 -5.37 6.52
N CYS A 697 -16.74 -5.34 5.56
CA CYS A 697 -16.52 -4.16 4.72
C CYS A 697 -17.73 -3.83 3.84
N ILE A 698 -18.39 -4.86 3.30
CA ILE A 698 -19.58 -4.71 2.47
C ILE A 698 -20.77 -4.21 3.29
N LEU A 699 -20.94 -4.69 4.52
CA LEU A 699 -22.04 -4.31 5.40
C LEU A 699 -21.78 -3.00 6.16
N GLY A 700 -20.51 -2.68 6.44
CA GLY A 700 -20.08 -1.46 7.10
C GLY A 700 -20.04 -0.22 6.17
N LEU A 701 -20.14 -0.42 4.85
CA LEU A 701 -20.30 0.67 3.88
C LEU A 701 -21.54 1.53 4.15
N ALA A 702 -22.56 1.00 4.83
CA ALA A 702 -23.71 1.77 5.29
C ALA A 702 -23.35 2.87 6.32
N ALA A 703 -22.27 2.69 7.10
CA ALA A 703 -21.77 3.71 8.01
C ALA A 703 -21.17 4.93 7.28
N VAL A 704 -20.87 4.82 5.98
CA VAL A 704 -20.40 5.96 5.18
C VAL A 704 -21.52 7.00 5.00
N GLY A 705 -22.79 6.62 5.09
CA GLY A 705 -23.91 7.58 5.08
C GLY A 705 -23.91 8.54 6.28
N SER A 706 -23.32 8.15 7.41
CA SER A 706 -23.30 8.99 8.61
C SER A 706 -22.38 10.20 8.47
N THR A 707 -21.35 10.15 7.61
CA THR A 707 -20.49 11.32 7.35
C THR A 707 -21.29 12.45 6.70
N ALA A 708 -22.23 12.13 5.81
CA ALA A 708 -23.13 13.12 5.20
C ALA A 708 -24.06 13.77 6.26
N THR A 709 -24.56 13.01 7.23
CA THR A 709 -25.38 13.56 8.33
C THR A 709 -24.61 14.52 9.23
N ILE A 710 -23.33 14.21 9.51
CA ILE A 710 -22.48 15.05 10.35
C ILE A 710 -22.17 16.36 9.64
N VAL A 711 -21.84 16.31 8.34
CA VAL A 711 -21.60 17.53 7.55
C VAL A 711 -22.88 18.37 7.45
N ARG A 712 -24.04 17.74 7.23
CA ARG A 712 -25.36 18.40 7.24
C ARG A 712 -25.63 19.14 8.54
N ALA A 713 -25.17 18.61 9.69
CA ALA A 713 -25.40 19.22 11.00
C ALA A 713 -24.83 20.65 11.11
N PHE A 714 -23.70 20.92 10.45
CA PHE A 714 -23.08 22.26 10.44
C PHE A 714 -23.93 23.31 9.71
N TYR A 715 -24.78 22.89 8.78
CA TYR A 715 -25.65 23.78 8.02
C TYR A 715 -27.05 23.93 8.62
N ILE A 716 -27.38 23.26 9.74
CA ILE A 716 -28.68 23.43 10.42
C ILE A 716 -29.00 24.90 10.77
N PRO A 717 -28.03 25.75 11.22
CA PRO A 717 -28.32 27.15 11.51
C PRO A 717 -28.86 27.94 10.31
N THR A 718 -28.55 27.54 9.07
CA THR A 718 -29.04 28.25 7.87
C THR A 718 -30.54 28.08 7.66
N LEU A 719 -31.17 27.10 8.33
CA LEU A 719 -32.62 26.96 8.35
C LEU A 719 -33.31 28.09 9.11
N LEU A 720 -32.60 28.79 9.99
CA LEU A 720 -33.14 29.85 10.85
C LEU A 720 -33.15 31.21 10.17
N ASP A 721 -32.45 31.35 9.04
CA ASP A 721 -32.41 32.59 8.28
C ASP A 721 -33.73 32.79 7.53
N GLY A 722 -34.34 33.96 7.71
CA GLY A 722 -35.61 34.33 7.07
C GLY A 722 -35.40 35.01 5.71
N GLU A 723 -34.23 35.62 5.50
CA GLU A 723 -33.86 36.30 4.26
C GLU A 723 -33.03 35.33 3.40
N ASP A 724 -33.24 35.33 2.07
CA ASP A 724 -32.51 34.45 1.14
C ASP A 724 -32.59 32.93 1.50
N PHE A 725 -33.70 32.49 2.11
CA PHE A 725 -33.87 31.11 2.62
C PHE A 725 -33.53 30.03 1.59
N LEU A 726 -33.96 30.18 0.33
CA LEU A 726 -33.70 29.22 -0.75
C LEU A 726 -32.20 29.13 -1.13
N TYR A 727 -31.44 30.21 -0.95
CA TYR A 727 -30.01 30.26 -1.25
C TYR A 727 -29.18 29.69 -0.09
N GLU A 728 -29.51 30.04 1.15
CA GLU A 728 -28.73 29.62 2.33
C GLU A 728 -28.96 28.15 2.72
N THR A 729 -30.13 27.61 2.43
CA THR A 729 -30.45 26.20 2.71
C THR A 729 -30.00 25.22 1.62
N SER A 730 -29.46 25.71 0.50
CA SER A 730 -29.01 24.88 -0.62
C SER A 730 -27.98 23.81 -0.24
N ASN A 731 -26.98 24.16 0.57
CA ASN A 731 -25.97 23.21 1.05
C ASN A 731 -26.59 22.14 1.97
N PHE A 732 -27.57 22.53 2.79
CA PHE A 732 -28.33 21.60 3.62
C PHE A 732 -29.11 20.59 2.76
N ALA A 733 -29.74 21.03 1.66
CA ALA A 733 -30.41 20.11 0.72
C ALA A 733 -29.45 19.16 0.01
N ILE A 734 -28.29 19.63 -0.44
CA ILE A 734 -27.29 18.77 -1.10
C ILE A 734 -26.91 17.61 -0.18
N TRP A 735 -26.52 17.90 1.06
CA TRP A 735 -26.14 16.86 2.02
C TRP A 735 -27.33 15.98 2.46
N SER A 736 -28.55 16.52 2.47
CA SER A 736 -29.78 15.75 2.68
C SER A 736 -30.06 14.75 1.55
N THR A 737 -29.65 15.04 0.31
CA THR A 737 -29.75 14.10 -0.82
C THR A 737 -28.64 13.05 -0.80
N VAL A 738 -27.42 13.45 -0.45
CA VAL A 738 -26.24 12.58 -0.42
C VAL A 738 -26.42 11.44 0.59
N GLU A 739 -26.99 11.72 1.76
CA GLU A 739 -27.22 10.74 2.84
C GLU A 739 -28.01 9.49 2.36
N PRO A 740 -29.28 9.60 1.94
CA PRO A 740 -30.05 8.47 1.44
C PRO A 740 -29.48 7.91 0.13
N GLY A 741 -28.91 8.76 -0.73
CA GLY A 741 -28.29 8.32 -1.99
C GLY A 741 -27.15 7.33 -1.79
N ILE A 742 -26.18 7.66 -0.92
CA ILE A 742 -25.07 6.75 -0.56
C ILE A 742 -25.62 5.49 0.10
N GLY A 743 -26.60 5.63 1.00
CA GLY A 743 -27.21 4.51 1.71
C GLY A 743 -27.87 3.49 0.78
N ILE A 744 -28.65 3.93 -0.21
CA ILE A 744 -29.30 3.07 -1.21
C ILE A 744 -28.26 2.29 -2.02
N ILE A 745 -27.20 2.97 -2.46
CA ILE A 745 -26.12 2.37 -3.25
C ILE A 745 -25.38 1.32 -2.40
N ALA A 746 -24.96 1.68 -1.19
CA ALA A 746 -24.24 0.80 -0.27
C ALA A 746 -25.04 -0.46 0.07
N ALA A 747 -26.31 -0.29 0.46
CA ALA A 747 -27.21 -1.39 0.76
C ALA A 747 -27.43 -2.31 -0.45
N SER A 748 -27.47 -1.75 -1.66
CA SER A 748 -27.63 -2.53 -2.89
C SER A 748 -26.39 -3.32 -3.26
N ILE A 749 -25.19 -2.72 -3.15
CA ILE A 749 -23.90 -3.39 -3.37
C ILE A 749 -23.74 -4.61 -2.46
N ALA A 750 -24.27 -4.53 -1.24
CA ALA A 750 -24.19 -5.64 -0.29
C ALA A 750 -24.84 -6.95 -0.74
N THR A 751 -25.74 -6.89 -1.72
CA THR A 751 -26.46 -8.04 -2.25
C THR A 751 -25.83 -8.64 -3.52
N LEU A 752 -24.78 -8.02 -4.08
CA LEU A 752 -24.19 -8.38 -5.38
C LEU A 752 -23.15 -9.51 -5.33
N ARG A 753 -22.84 -10.04 -4.14
CA ARG A 753 -21.86 -11.13 -3.93
C ARG A 753 -22.00 -12.32 -4.90
N PRO A 754 -23.20 -12.90 -5.17
CA PRO A 754 -23.32 -14.05 -6.06
C PRO A 754 -23.08 -13.70 -7.55
N LEU A 755 -23.42 -12.49 -7.99
CA LEU A 755 -23.19 -12.06 -9.37
C LEU A 755 -21.70 -11.88 -9.64
N TYR A 756 -20.96 -11.34 -8.67
CA TYR A 756 -19.51 -11.29 -8.72
C TYR A 756 -18.89 -12.70 -8.88
N GLN A 757 -19.40 -13.70 -8.14
CA GLN A 757 -18.93 -15.09 -8.29
C GLN A 757 -19.24 -15.67 -9.68
N MET A 758 -20.42 -15.40 -10.24
CA MET A 758 -20.80 -15.89 -11.56
C MET A 758 -20.00 -15.23 -12.69
N VAL A 759 -19.75 -13.92 -12.63
CA VAL A 759 -18.90 -13.20 -13.58
C VAL A 759 -17.47 -13.75 -13.56
N LEU A 760 -16.93 -14.03 -12.38
CA LEU A 760 -15.64 -14.72 -12.25
C LEU A 760 -15.63 -16.12 -12.87
N THR A 761 -16.77 -16.82 -12.83
CA THR A 761 -16.94 -18.16 -13.40
C THR A 761 -17.03 -18.10 -14.93
N LYS A 762 -17.77 -17.13 -15.49
CA LYS A 762 -17.98 -16.97 -16.94
C LYS A 762 -16.75 -16.41 -17.67
N MET A 763 -15.90 -15.63 -16.98
CA MET A 763 -14.59 -15.17 -17.49
C MET A 763 -13.50 -16.27 -17.47
N GLY A 764 -13.86 -17.56 -17.60
CA GLY A 764 -12.92 -18.66 -17.83
C GLY A 764 -12.18 -19.21 -16.61
N ARG A 765 -12.53 -18.84 -15.37
CA ARG A 765 -11.81 -19.30 -14.15
C ARG A 765 -12.35 -20.60 -13.54
N SER A 766 -13.43 -21.19 -14.10
CA SER A 766 -14.03 -22.44 -13.64
C SER A 766 -13.45 -23.71 -14.26
N SER A 767 -12.78 -23.66 -15.43
CA SER A 767 -12.14 -24.84 -15.99
C SER A 767 -11.05 -25.36 -15.05
N VAL A 768 -10.30 -24.44 -14.44
CA VAL A 768 -9.24 -24.74 -13.46
C VAL A 768 -9.82 -25.31 -12.15
N TYR A 769 -10.98 -24.82 -11.68
CA TYR A 769 -11.59 -25.32 -10.44
C TYR A 769 -12.23 -26.70 -10.63
N ARG A 770 -12.89 -26.93 -11.77
CA ARG A 770 -13.49 -28.23 -12.14
C ARG A 770 -12.39 -29.27 -12.39
N GLN A 771 -11.34 -28.92 -13.13
CA GLN A 771 -10.17 -29.78 -13.37
C GLN A 771 -9.40 -30.11 -12.08
N ARG A 772 -9.35 -29.17 -11.12
CA ARG A 772 -8.73 -29.41 -9.80
C ARG A 772 -9.56 -30.33 -8.93
N ARG A 773 -10.90 -30.20 -8.95
CA ARG A 773 -11.81 -31.11 -8.24
C ARG A 773 -11.73 -32.52 -8.83
N ASP A 774 -11.78 -32.65 -10.15
CA ASP A 774 -11.67 -33.95 -10.83
C ASP A 774 -10.29 -34.60 -10.60
N ARG A 775 -9.20 -33.81 -10.51
CA ARG A 775 -7.87 -34.32 -10.11
C ARG A 775 -7.84 -34.84 -8.68
N LEU A 776 -8.49 -34.13 -7.75
CA LEU A 776 -8.55 -34.54 -6.34
C LEU A 776 -9.40 -35.80 -6.17
N GLU A 777 -10.55 -35.88 -6.85
CA GLU A 777 -11.40 -37.07 -6.86
C GLU A 777 -10.66 -38.29 -7.45
N ARG A 778 -9.91 -38.11 -8.56
CA ARG A 778 -9.06 -39.18 -9.12
C ARG A 778 -7.90 -39.58 -8.20
N GLN A 779 -7.32 -38.65 -7.44
CA GLN A 779 -6.29 -38.97 -6.46
C GLN A 779 -6.85 -39.73 -5.26
N GLN A 780 -8.05 -39.39 -4.80
CA GLN A 780 -8.75 -40.09 -3.73
C GLN A 780 -9.18 -41.50 -4.16
N ALA A 781 -9.70 -41.65 -5.39
CA ALA A 781 -10.03 -42.96 -5.96
C ALA A 781 -8.81 -43.88 -6.03
N ARG A 782 -7.68 -43.39 -6.56
CA ARG A 782 -6.42 -44.16 -6.61
C ARG A 782 -5.90 -44.54 -5.23
N ARG A 783 -6.02 -43.65 -4.24
CA ARG A 783 -5.60 -43.92 -2.85
C ARG A 783 -6.47 -45.00 -2.20
N ASN A 784 -7.77 -44.99 -2.46
CA ASN A 784 -8.70 -46.01 -1.96
C ASN A 784 -8.45 -47.37 -2.63
N GLU A 785 -8.07 -47.37 -3.91
CA GLU A 785 -7.72 -48.57 -4.67
C GLU A 785 -6.41 -49.20 -4.19
N THR A 786 -5.36 -48.41 -3.97
CA THR A 786 -4.11 -48.88 -3.34
C THR A 786 -4.36 -49.40 -1.92
N SER A 787 -5.22 -48.73 -1.15
CA SER A 787 -5.60 -49.20 0.20
C SER A 787 -6.37 -50.52 0.17
N ARG A 788 -7.14 -50.80 -0.89
CA ARG A 788 -7.81 -52.10 -1.09
C ARG A 788 -6.82 -53.18 -1.49
N MET A 789 -5.90 -52.90 -2.40
CA MET A 789 -4.87 -53.86 -2.84
C MET A 789 -3.93 -54.26 -1.68
N VAL A 790 -3.52 -53.30 -0.85
CA VAL A 790 -2.70 -53.58 0.35
C VAL A 790 -3.45 -54.44 1.38
N ARG A 791 -4.76 -54.24 1.54
CA ARG A 791 -5.59 -55.09 2.41
C ARG A 791 -5.77 -56.50 1.85
N GLN A 792 -5.79 -56.65 0.53
CA GLN A 792 -5.95 -57.94 -0.13
C GLN A 792 -4.65 -58.75 -0.13
N ALA A 793 -3.50 -58.08 -0.23
CA ALA A 793 -2.18 -58.68 -0.08
C ALA A 793 -1.86 -59.11 1.37
N HIS A 794 -2.47 -58.47 2.37
CA HIS A 794 -2.30 -58.84 3.79
C HIS A 794 -3.15 -60.04 4.24
N ASN A 795 -4.04 -60.58 3.39
CA ASN A 795 -4.92 -61.70 3.71
C ASN A 795 -4.47 -63.04 3.07
N LEU A 796 -3.24 -63.11 2.55
CA LEU A 796 -2.64 -64.36 2.09
C LEU A 796 -1.62 -64.80 3.14
N ASP A 797 -1.98 -65.80 3.94
CA ASP A 797 -1.07 -66.45 4.88
C ASP A 797 0.02 -67.25 4.14
N PRO A 798 1.21 -67.43 4.74
CA PRO A 798 2.35 -68.07 4.11
C PRO A 798 2.41 -69.56 4.43
N GLU A 799 2.41 -70.42 3.42
CA GLU A 799 2.99 -71.77 3.53
C GLU A 799 4.03 -72.00 2.43
N ASP A 800 5.20 -72.44 2.90
CA ASP A 800 6.21 -73.30 2.30
C ASP A 800 6.99 -72.88 1.04
N GLY A 801 8.31 -72.73 1.25
CA GLY A 801 9.27 -73.58 0.55
C GLY A 801 10.07 -73.00 -0.62
N LEU A 802 11.33 -72.68 -0.33
CA LEU A 802 12.54 -72.98 -1.13
C LEU A 802 12.83 -72.25 -2.47
N ALA A 803 14.12 -71.93 -2.62
CA ALA A 803 14.93 -71.74 -3.84
C ALA A 803 14.90 -70.36 -4.58
N ASP A 804 15.97 -69.61 -4.33
CA ASP A 804 16.93 -69.04 -5.30
C ASP A 804 16.45 -68.61 -6.71
N SER A 805 16.55 -67.30 -7.01
CA SER A 805 17.27 -66.78 -8.19
C SER A 805 17.23 -65.24 -8.24
N ASP A 806 18.38 -64.67 -8.59
CA ASP A 806 18.67 -63.29 -8.92
C ASP A 806 17.60 -62.56 -9.76
N ILE A 807 17.31 -61.30 -9.40
CA ILE A 807 17.12 -60.15 -10.33
C ILE A 807 17.50 -58.86 -9.59
N THR A 808 18.30 -58.04 -10.26
CA THR A 808 18.98 -56.84 -9.77
C THR A 808 18.16 -55.55 -9.95
N SER A 809 18.08 -54.74 -8.87
CA SER A 809 18.09 -53.24 -8.84
C SER A 809 16.81 -52.43 -9.18
N PRO A 810 16.67 -51.13 -8.78
CA PRO A 810 16.98 -50.47 -7.49
C PRO A 810 15.88 -49.49 -6.97
N HIS A 811 16.10 -49.03 -5.72
CA HIS A 811 15.60 -47.80 -5.05
C HIS A 811 14.40 -47.91 -4.11
N GLY A 812 14.73 -48.17 -2.84
CA GLY A 812 13.86 -47.96 -1.69
C GLY A 812 13.65 -46.47 -1.38
N ILE A 813 12.39 -46.12 -1.14
CA ILE A 813 11.98 -44.89 -0.47
C ILE A 813 11.61 -45.28 0.97
N LEU A 814 12.38 -44.75 1.93
CA LEU A 814 12.09 -44.85 3.35
C LEU A 814 10.92 -43.89 3.68
N GLU A 815 9.71 -44.42 3.88
CA GLU A 815 8.57 -43.63 4.40
C GLU A 815 8.66 -43.51 5.93
N ILE A 816 8.91 -42.29 6.41
CA ILE A 816 8.78 -41.91 7.82
C ILE A 816 7.33 -41.48 8.05
N ASN A 817 6.58 -42.28 8.83
CA ASN A 817 5.23 -41.93 9.29
C ASN A 817 5.26 -40.78 10.32
N PRO A 818 4.40 -39.75 10.21
CA PRO A 818 4.14 -38.81 11.29
C PRO A 818 3.10 -39.38 12.29
N PRO A 819 3.19 -39.05 13.59
CA PRO A 819 2.28 -39.59 14.60
C PRO A 819 0.90 -38.94 14.49
N SER A 820 -0.15 -39.77 14.48
CA SER A 820 -1.53 -39.31 14.59
C SER A 820 -1.98 -39.38 16.05
N HIS A 821 -2.25 -38.20 16.64
CA HIS A 821 -3.00 -38.10 17.89
C HIS A 821 -4.46 -38.46 17.61
N GLN A 822 -4.93 -39.55 18.21
CA GLN A 822 -6.34 -39.87 18.33
C GLN A 822 -6.98 -38.94 19.37
N ILE A 823 -8.01 -38.19 18.96
CA ILE A 823 -9.05 -37.70 19.86
C ILE A 823 -10.34 -38.34 19.37
N SER A 824 -10.77 -39.40 20.05
CA SER A 824 -12.07 -40.01 19.86
C SER A 824 -13.16 -39.04 20.36
N LYS A 825 -14.14 -38.78 19.50
CA LYS A 825 -15.44 -38.26 19.92
C LYS A 825 -16.37 -39.45 20.06
N GLN A 826 -16.64 -39.88 21.29
CA GLN A 826 -17.84 -40.67 21.56
C GLN A 826 -18.98 -39.70 21.86
N THR A 827 -20.02 -39.86 21.05
CA THR A 827 -21.36 -39.31 21.24
C THR A 827 -22.08 -40.27 22.17
N GLU A 828 -22.59 -39.82 23.32
CA GLU A 828 -23.79 -40.41 23.91
C GLU A 828 -24.42 -39.48 24.95
N SER A 829 -25.73 -39.65 25.04
CA SER A 829 -26.74 -38.74 25.54
C SER A 829 -26.96 -38.77 27.05
N THR A 830 -27.36 -37.60 27.55
CA THR A 830 -28.09 -37.25 28.77
C THR A 830 -28.94 -38.37 29.42
N VAL A 831 -28.85 -38.55 30.75
CA VAL A 831 -29.89 -38.25 31.78
C VAL A 831 -29.59 -38.93 33.15
N LYS A 832 -29.44 -38.06 34.16
CA LYS A 832 -29.78 -38.15 35.61
C LYS A 832 -29.83 -39.51 36.35
N LYS A 833 -29.10 -39.58 37.47
CA LYS A 833 -29.59 -39.51 38.87
C LYS A 833 -28.39 -39.67 39.83
N SER A 834 -28.10 -38.67 40.67
CA SER A 834 -28.52 -38.56 42.08
C SER A 834 -27.71 -39.43 43.05
N SER A 835 -26.88 -38.78 43.88
CA SER A 835 -26.78 -38.90 45.35
C SER A 835 -25.35 -38.59 45.79
N SER A 836 -25.17 -37.47 46.51
CA SER A 836 -24.70 -37.40 47.91
C SER A 836 -23.31 -38.00 48.14
N GLY A 837 -22.31 -37.31 48.68
CA GLY A 837 -22.24 -36.01 49.33
C GLY A 837 -20.91 -35.92 50.08
N ILE A 838 -20.67 -34.74 50.67
CA ILE A 838 -19.85 -34.51 51.87
C ILE A 838 -18.33 -34.72 51.73
N GLY A 839 -17.58 -33.67 52.09
CA GLY A 839 -16.16 -33.79 52.50
C GLY A 839 -15.29 -32.67 51.97
N SER A 840 -15.09 -31.66 52.82
CA SER A 840 -14.34 -30.43 52.57
C SER A 840 -12.82 -30.61 52.87
N PRO A 841 -12.01 -29.54 53.03
CA PRO A 841 -10.82 -29.26 52.22
C PRO A 841 -9.51 -29.48 52.98
N GLN A 842 -8.33 -29.52 52.33
CA GLN A 842 -7.08 -29.01 52.96
C GLN A 842 -5.86 -28.95 52.04
N LEU A 843 -5.15 -27.83 52.20
CA LEU A 843 -3.77 -27.54 51.82
C LEU A 843 -2.76 -28.57 52.36
N ARG A 844 -1.68 -28.86 51.63
CA ARG A 844 -0.31 -28.37 51.95
C ARG A 844 0.75 -28.81 50.93
N MET A 845 1.84 -28.05 51.02
CA MET A 845 3.02 -27.88 50.21
C MET A 845 4.19 -28.79 50.67
N SER A 846 5.26 -28.86 49.87
CA SER A 846 6.63 -29.37 50.16
C SER A 846 6.87 -30.88 49.95
N LEU A 847 8.01 -31.42 49.51
CA LEU A 847 9.35 -30.95 49.09
C LEU A 847 10.11 -32.21 48.55
N PHE A 848 10.97 -32.08 47.51
CA PHE A 848 12.14 -32.93 47.11
C PHE A 848 11.88 -34.45 46.83
N ASP A 849 12.52 -35.16 45.89
CA ASP A 849 13.86 -35.10 45.34
C ASP A 849 13.93 -36.02 44.07
N VAL A 850 14.95 -35.77 43.24
CA VAL A 850 15.78 -36.77 42.54
C VAL A 850 15.34 -37.47 41.22
N ASP A 851 16.35 -37.50 40.33
CA ASP A 851 16.69 -38.41 39.22
C ASP A 851 16.20 -38.19 37.78
N VAL A 852 17.18 -37.74 36.98
CA VAL A 852 17.27 -37.79 35.52
C VAL A 852 17.73 -39.19 35.10
N PRO A 853 17.03 -39.87 34.18
CA PRO A 853 17.63 -40.94 33.39
C PRO A 853 18.02 -40.43 32.01
N THR A 854 19.30 -40.57 31.74
CA THR A 854 19.89 -40.62 30.40
C THR A 854 19.46 -41.90 29.68
N SER A 855 18.92 -41.80 28.47
CA SER A 855 18.87 -42.94 27.55
C SER A 855 19.24 -42.53 26.12
N ARG A 856 20.30 -43.18 25.65
CA ARG A 856 21.05 -43.01 24.40
C ARG A 856 20.16 -43.13 23.15
N LEU A 857 20.31 -42.20 22.20
CA LEU A 857 19.97 -42.42 20.80
C LEU A 857 21.17 -43.10 20.12
N ARG A 858 20.97 -44.34 19.64
CA ARG A 858 21.94 -45.07 18.80
C ARG A 858 21.99 -44.40 17.42
N LEU A 859 23.17 -43.92 17.03
CA LEU A 859 23.51 -43.68 15.62
C LEU A 859 23.59 -45.06 14.94
N SER A 860 23.03 -45.21 13.74
CA SER A 860 23.23 -46.40 12.91
C SER A 860 24.68 -46.49 12.45
N ASP A 861 25.30 -47.66 12.63
CA ASP A 861 26.72 -47.94 12.35
C ASP A 861 27.17 -47.71 10.89
N ASP A 862 26.23 -47.57 9.94
CA ASP A 862 26.53 -47.28 8.53
C ASP A 862 27.04 -45.84 8.28
N ILE A 863 26.68 -44.89 9.14
CA ILE A 863 27.09 -43.48 8.99
C ILE A 863 28.51 -43.27 9.52
N ARG A 864 28.93 -44.07 10.51
CA ARG A 864 30.31 -44.02 11.03
C ARG A 864 31.32 -44.54 10.00
N ARG A 865 30.98 -45.60 9.26
CA ARG A 865 31.88 -46.20 8.26
C ARG A 865 32.11 -45.35 7.02
N THR A 866 31.24 -44.38 6.75
CA THR A 866 31.39 -43.47 5.59
C THR A 866 32.24 -42.24 5.90
N MET A 867 32.46 -41.90 7.17
CA MET A 867 33.21 -40.70 7.57
C MET A 867 34.72 -40.94 7.83
N ASP A 868 35.18 -42.19 7.88
CA ASP A 868 36.56 -42.54 8.25
C ASP A 868 37.45 -43.01 7.07
N ARG A 869 37.13 -42.70 5.81
CA ARG A 869 38.00 -43.10 4.68
C ARG A 869 39.05 -42.03 4.30
N PRO A 870 40.32 -42.41 4.07
CA PRO A 870 41.37 -41.48 3.66
C PRO A 870 41.16 -40.90 2.24
N PRO A 871 41.88 -39.82 1.88
CA PRO A 871 41.57 -38.99 0.70
C PRO A 871 41.89 -39.60 -0.67
N GLU A 872 42.43 -40.81 -0.74
CA GLU A 872 43.04 -41.35 -1.97
C GLU A 872 42.06 -42.16 -2.85
N ASP A 873 40.85 -42.44 -2.35
CA ASP A 873 39.85 -43.28 -3.03
C ASP A 873 38.90 -42.49 -3.97
N TRP A 874 39.10 -41.17 -4.12
CA TRP A 874 38.21 -40.31 -4.92
C TRP A 874 38.54 -40.26 -6.42
N LEU A 875 39.67 -40.82 -6.86
CA LEU A 875 40.16 -40.66 -8.24
C LEU A 875 39.79 -41.78 -9.23
N SER A 876 39.06 -42.84 -8.81
CA SER A 876 38.81 -44.00 -9.68
C SER A 876 37.40 -44.12 -10.28
N ARG A 877 36.50 -43.13 -10.10
CA ARG A 877 35.10 -43.22 -10.59
C ARG A 877 34.62 -42.06 -11.47
N VAL A 878 35.47 -41.56 -12.38
CA VAL A 878 35.08 -40.63 -13.46
C VAL A 878 35.48 -41.14 -14.85
N LYS A 879 35.26 -42.43 -15.11
CA LYS A 879 35.11 -42.94 -16.48
C LYS A 879 33.98 -43.94 -16.48
N ASP A 880 32.79 -43.45 -16.80
CA ASP A 880 31.84 -43.99 -17.78
C ASP A 880 30.63 -43.06 -17.89
#